data_AF-A0A927YCB2-F1
#
_entry.id   AF-A0A927YCB2-F1
#
_cell.length_a   1.000
_cell.length_b   1.000
_cell.length_c   1.000
_cell.angle_alpha   90.00
_cell.angle_beta   90.00
_cell.angle_gamma   90.00
#
_symmetry.space_group_name_H-M   'P 1'
#
loop_
_entity.id
_entity.type
_entity.pdbx_description
1 polymer ?
#
loop_
_entity_poly.entity_id
_entity_poly.type
_entity_poly.pdbx_seq_one_letter_code
_entity_poly.pdbx_strand_id
1 'polypeptide(L)'
;MGMNKKRGKQAAVLALSAGLFVGGVLGGGTFFSADAQTVAQTPQIGDTLKFDFGDPGEVADGWIGVDEDRTYFEDGATGLNTDGETGYTYGFLGIGEKGYLASDRPDGDRTDGYIMDPGMEITLHNAGSGKQPADDYVYADRTISYEGAEVNDAYDMGDGSMPVRFALNVEEDSYFTIHATVANASTKEEAEVNLYSERRHQIVTGLKLAPGETKEITFNAAVTNVYFQKSDPKGLYKDTQLNIAVAGKNAALAALEVTRIEHSPVIFLCGDSTGCDQSGYVPSYPLQNYTGVGQGITAYFQDVMLSNQGEGGLAANDSLHFNSAVAQLKEGDYLYVEYGHNHKTDGVAGYVKCLKKYYEAAHKAGAKLIVVGPIDRRMQTQYQAASNSWSSTLGDYSVAGEGYVKALIYGGLTKAEEYAAAWAGGKSAAQAYLDDLVKEGITDGVTDAAFIDLNERWLSFLESVTAGNDTVGKNNYSLAAFYYTCDKIYGANDLTHINDHGANNAGYIFASEVKRVYEEGAEAQEDTVEYVQAQVLEDLYRDYMDHRSETQPDRVPDEILAAGGAPNAFYPDKFNAGAVAAYPAQITDVRKDYGIFTTVDVEIIDNMKSYGKVRLDLFDESGKQIDSVWTTDWLDNTAMKPGAFATLHFELGSAVLPEKGSYVARVYPVDDIEGLYDGNARAMSGEFSGNLSNEVPTGDLALQKPVTASKEASGHPGSYLVDGDETTVWSPGGDATANIIVDLKKSYPIGKIELATYDWYGLAYKVELSENGTDYELFYENPTASGKTQMQDVIEPEQSMKGRYVKLSLQKPDDRNWIGLADLKVYADENAQGQKEEPTTLQMHIAEVIGKILEVGTVTWESGEKVRTAQEAYDKLTKEEKEALPASASDKLTEIKAAYAAAKAEKEEADKKAQQGKEEQKPQPSKQPEQKVPAKGTVQTVGDLVYIVTVSDASAPEVAVKQSADKAAKKITVPASVVINGCTCKVTAIADNALKGNKKLTDIKLSGEILSIGKNAFAGCTALKSITIPEKVTRIGANAFKGDKKLKKITVKSAVLKTVGKNALKGIYKKAVIKVPKKQKKSYAKLFGKKGQNPSVKVR
;
A
#
# COMPACT_ATOMS: atom_id res chain seq x y z
N MET A 1 -13.89 -29.87 -53.42
CA MET A 1 -14.34 -29.94 -54.84
C MET A 1 -15.64 -29.18 -54.97
N GLY A 2 -15.71 -28.19 -55.87
CA GLY A 2 -16.96 -27.82 -56.56
C GLY A 2 -17.88 -26.76 -55.96
N MET A 3 -17.69 -25.50 -56.40
CA MET A 3 -18.73 -24.54 -56.86
C MET A 3 -19.74 -24.01 -55.82
N ASN A 4 -19.73 -22.74 -55.39
CA ASN A 4 -19.70 -21.44 -56.10
C ASN A 4 -21.00 -21.07 -56.84
N LYS A 5 -21.40 -19.78 -56.68
CA LYS A 5 -22.48 -18.96 -57.29
C LYS A 5 -23.76 -18.85 -56.44
N LYS A 6 -24.29 -17.67 -56.08
CA LYS A 6 -24.33 -16.33 -56.72
C LYS A 6 -24.37 -15.25 -55.61
N ARG A 7 -23.54 -14.20 -55.60
CA ARG A 7 -23.56 -12.91 -56.35
C ARG A 7 -24.81 -12.02 -56.13
N GLY A 8 -24.56 -10.82 -55.59
CA GLY A 8 -25.38 -9.60 -55.71
C GLY A 8 -25.18 -8.64 -54.52
N LYS A 9 -24.08 -7.90 -54.42
CA LYS A 9 -23.87 -6.48 -54.81
C LYS A 9 -24.76 -5.42 -54.10
N GLN A 10 -24.03 -4.60 -53.33
CA GLN A 10 -24.09 -3.12 -53.22
C GLN A 10 -25.15 -2.44 -52.32
N ALA A 11 -24.64 -1.93 -51.19
CA ALA A 11 -24.63 -0.53 -50.74
C ALA A 11 -25.94 0.27 -50.69
N ALA A 12 -26.35 0.69 -49.48
CA ALA A 12 -26.08 2.03 -48.93
C ALA A 12 -26.99 2.36 -47.72
N VAL A 13 -26.34 2.67 -46.59
CA VAL A 13 -26.55 3.86 -45.72
C VAL A 13 -27.90 4.10 -45.00
N LEU A 14 -27.74 4.35 -43.69
CA LEU A 14 -28.53 5.14 -42.71
C LEU A 14 -29.54 4.43 -41.77
N ALA A 15 -29.11 4.34 -40.49
CA ALA A 15 -29.72 4.88 -39.27
C ALA A 15 -31.07 4.37 -38.72
N LEU A 16 -30.97 4.01 -37.43
CA LEU A 16 -31.87 4.24 -36.29
C LEU A 16 -33.13 3.35 -36.13
N SER A 17 -33.02 2.47 -35.12
CA SER A 17 -33.93 2.27 -33.98
C SER A 17 -35.44 2.14 -34.24
N ALA A 18 -35.99 0.97 -33.91
CA ALA A 18 -37.08 0.77 -32.94
C ALA A 18 -37.59 -0.67 -33.06
N GLY A 19 -37.72 -1.36 -31.91
CA GLY A 19 -38.13 -2.75 -31.85
C GLY A 19 -39.57 -3.00 -32.32
N LEU A 20 -39.82 -4.24 -32.74
CA LEU A 20 -41.14 -4.87 -32.65
C LEU A 20 -41.01 -6.39 -32.82
N PHE A 21 -41.25 -7.11 -31.73
CA PHE A 21 -41.58 -8.52 -31.71
C PHE A 21 -42.86 -8.75 -32.52
N VAL A 22 -42.83 -9.66 -33.51
CA VAL A 22 -44.00 -10.42 -33.97
C VAL A 22 -43.57 -11.85 -34.22
N GLY A 23 -44.19 -12.78 -33.48
CA GLY A 23 -43.92 -14.20 -33.55
C GLY A 23 -44.42 -14.87 -34.84
N GLY A 24 -43.81 -16.02 -35.12
CA GLY A 24 -44.24 -16.99 -36.13
C GLY A 24 -43.84 -18.39 -35.69
N VAL A 25 -44.83 -19.13 -35.19
CA VAL A 25 -44.79 -20.54 -34.76
C VAL A 25 -44.39 -21.47 -35.92
N LEU A 26 -43.63 -22.54 -35.63
CA LEU A 26 -43.89 -23.94 -36.04
C LEU A 26 -42.75 -24.88 -35.61
N GLY A 27 -43.07 -25.94 -34.85
CA GLY A 27 -42.22 -27.13 -34.71
C GLY A 27 -42.15 -27.71 -33.30
N GLY A 28 -43.17 -28.46 -32.90
CA GLY A 28 -43.32 -28.98 -31.53
C GLY A 28 -42.28 -30.02 -31.12
N GLY A 29 -41.84 -29.87 -29.88
CA GLY A 29 -41.15 -30.86 -29.04
C GLY A 29 -41.40 -30.43 -27.60
N THR A 30 -41.87 -31.35 -26.76
CA THR A 30 -42.35 -31.11 -25.39
C THR A 30 -41.33 -30.35 -24.54
N PHE A 31 -41.65 -29.10 -24.16
CA PHE A 31 -40.90 -28.32 -23.18
C PHE A 31 -41.61 -28.42 -21.82
N PHE A 32 -40.86 -28.78 -20.79
CA PHE A 32 -41.18 -28.45 -19.40
C PHE A 32 -41.44 -26.94 -19.31
N SER A 33 -42.41 -26.51 -18.49
CA SER A 33 -42.57 -25.09 -18.19
C SER A 33 -41.33 -24.60 -17.46
N ALA A 34 -40.40 -24.01 -18.19
CA ALA A 34 -39.45 -23.07 -17.62
C ALA A 34 -40.28 -21.85 -17.23
N ASP A 35 -40.41 -21.62 -15.93
CA ASP A 35 -40.82 -20.32 -15.42
C ASP A 35 -39.97 -19.26 -16.12
N ALA A 36 -40.62 -18.22 -16.63
CA ALA A 36 -39.94 -17.15 -17.31
C ALA A 36 -38.96 -16.49 -16.34
N GLN A 37 -37.66 -16.79 -16.46
CA GLN A 37 -36.63 -15.94 -15.91
C GLN A 37 -36.88 -14.53 -16.45
N THR A 38 -37.29 -13.63 -15.56
CA THR A 38 -37.36 -12.20 -15.84
C THR A 38 -35.99 -11.77 -16.36
N VAL A 39 -35.93 -11.33 -17.61
CA VAL A 39 -34.71 -10.73 -18.17
C VAL A 39 -34.44 -9.49 -17.35
N ALA A 40 -33.30 -9.47 -16.65
CA ALA A 40 -32.86 -8.32 -15.87
C ALA A 40 -32.89 -7.06 -16.72
N GLN A 41 -33.47 -5.98 -16.19
CA GLN A 41 -33.48 -4.68 -16.85
C GLN A 41 -32.04 -4.18 -17.01
N THR A 42 -31.74 -3.53 -18.13
CA THR A 42 -30.45 -2.85 -18.34
C THR A 42 -30.67 -1.35 -18.41
N PRO A 43 -29.86 -0.53 -17.69
CA PRO A 43 -29.96 0.93 -17.76
C PRO A 43 -29.86 1.41 -19.21
N GLN A 44 -30.62 2.43 -19.63
CA GLN A 44 -30.46 3.02 -20.96
C GLN A 44 -29.39 4.11 -20.95
N ILE A 45 -28.86 4.48 -22.13
CA ILE A 45 -27.86 5.56 -22.22
C ILE A 45 -28.47 6.86 -21.67
N GLY A 46 -27.77 7.47 -20.70
CA GLY A 46 -28.19 8.66 -19.98
C GLY A 46 -28.96 8.38 -18.68
N ASP A 47 -29.34 7.13 -18.41
CA ASP A 47 -29.93 6.74 -17.14
C ASP A 47 -28.86 6.72 -16.04
N THR A 48 -29.24 7.19 -14.84
CA THR A 48 -28.42 7.12 -13.64
C THR A 48 -29.14 6.26 -12.60
N LEU A 49 -28.51 5.16 -12.21
CA LEU A 49 -28.91 4.39 -11.03
C LEU A 49 -28.18 4.93 -9.80
N LYS A 50 -28.86 5.01 -8.67
CA LYS A 50 -28.33 5.56 -7.43
C LYS A 50 -28.52 4.54 -6.32
N PHE A 51 -27.43 4.06 -5.74
CA PHE A 51 -27.42 3.03 -4.70
C PHE A 51 -26.97 3.64 -3.38
N ASP A 52 -27.78 3.42 -2.35
CA ASP A 52 -27.59 3.90 -0.99
C ASP A 52 -27.28 2.67 -0.12
N PHE A 53 -26.05 2.59 0.38
CA PHE A 53 -25.55 1.42 1.11
C PHE A 53 -25.71 1.68 2.60
N GLY A 54 -26.58 0.92 3.25
CA GLY A 54 -27.03 1.34 4.57
C GLY A 54 -28.35 0.72 4.98
N ASP A 55 -28.92 1.27 6.06
CA ASP A 55 -30.13 0.74 6.69
C ASP A 55 -31.29 0.73 5.67
N PRO A 56 -31.89 -0.44 5.37
CA PRO A 56 -33.00 -0.50 4.42
C PRO A 56 -34.23 0.30 4.88
N GLY A 57 -34.30 0.67 6.17
CA GLY A 57 -35.31 1.56 6.74
C GLY A 57 -35.05 3.05 6.53
N GLU A 58 -33.83 3.47 6.16
CA GLU A 58 -33.40 4.89 6.07
C GLU A 58 -32.95 5.33 4.66
N VAL A 59 -33.36 4.63 3.61
CA VAL A 59 -33.01 4.93 2.21
C VAL A 59 -33.42 6.36 1.78
N ALA A 60 -32.48 7.09 1.19
CA ALA A 60 -32.71 8.44 0.67
C ALA A 60 -33.73 8.46 -0.49
N ASP A 61 -34.57 9.51 -0.54
CA ASP A 61 -35.60 9.65 -1.58
C ASP A 61 -34.97 9.60 -3.00
N GLY A 62 -35.37 8.62 -3.81
CA GLY A 62 -34.88 8.44 -5.19
C GLY A 62 -33.61 7.60 -5.30
N TRP A 63 -33.18 6.97 -4.21
CA TRP A 63 -32.09 5.99 -4.17
C TRP A 63 -32.63 4.57 -3.99
N ILE A 64 -31.84 3.60 -4.43
CA ILE A 64 -32.07 2.17 -4.29
C ILE A 64 -31.29 1.72 -3.05
N GLY A 65 -31.97 1.24 -2.03
CA GLY A 65 -31.33 0.69 -0.83
C GLY A 65 -30.58 -0.61 -1.14
N VAL A 66 -29.39 -0.74 -0.59
CA VAL A 66 -28.58 -1.97 -0.64
C VAL A 66 -28.18 -2.33 0.79
N ASP A 67 -28.86 -3.32 1.34
CA ASP A 67 -28.55 -3.90 2.66
C ASP A 67 -27.40 -4.92 2.58
N GLU A 68 -26.84 -5.26 3.74
CA GLU A 68 -25.72 -6.17 3.91
C GLU A 68 -25.98 -7.61 3.42
N ASP A 69 -27.24 -8.02 3.39
CA ASP A 69 -27.68 -9.36 2.98
C ASP A 69 -27.98 -9.44 1.47
N ARG A 70 -27.89 -8.32 0.74
CA ARG A 70 -28.22 -8.25 -0.68
C ARG A 70 -27.20 -9.02 -1.52
N THR A 71 -27.45 -10.31 -1.76
CA THR A 71 -26.61 -11.16 -2.61
C THR A 71 -26.81 -10.87 -4.09
N TYR A 72 -25.74 -10.93 -4.90
CA TYR A 72 -25.84 -10.85 -6.37
C TYR A 72 -26.49 -12.11 -6.99
N PHE A 73 -26.22 -13.28 -6.41
CA PHE A 73 -26.80 -14.56 -6.81
C PHE A 73 -27.87 -15.00 -5.81
N GLU A 74 -28.91 -15.68 -6.28
CA GLU A 74 -29.92 -16.30 -5.42
C GLU A 74 -29.28 -17.33 -4.46
N ASP A 75 -29.72 -17.33 -3.19
CA ASP A 75 -29.16 -18.22 -2.17
C ASP A 75 -29.22 -19.71 -2.58
N GLY A 76 -28.06 -20.37 -2.53
CA GLY A 76 -27.91 -21.78 -2.88
C GLY A 76 -27.95 -22.09 -4.39
N ALA A 77 -28.07 -21.08 -5.27
CA ALA A 77 -28.14 -21.24 -6.73
C ALA A 77 -27.15 -20.33 -7.48
N THR A 78 -26.91 -20.61 -8.76
CA THR A 78 -26.17 -19.72 -9.69
C THR A 78 -27.09 -18.75 -10.43
N GLY A 79 -28.35 -18.64 -10.00
CA GLY A 79 -29.34 -17.72 -10.57
C GLY A 79 -29.07 -16.27 -10.14
N LEU A 80 -29.41 -15.31 -10.99
CA LEU A 80 -29.25 -13.87 -10.73
C LEU A 80 -30.35 -13.35 -9.78
N ASN A 81 -29.98 -12.64 -8.71
CA ASN A 81 -30.93 -12.06 -7.76
C ASN A 81 -31.49 -10.71 -8.26
N THR A 82 -32.73 -10.72 -8.76
CA THR A 82 -33.43 -9.50 -9.22
C THR A 82 -34.27 -8.93 -8.09
N ASP A 83 -34.23 -7.62 -7.85
CA ASP A 83 -34.91 -6.99 -6.71
C ASP A 83 -36.45 -6.97 -6.80
N GLY A 84 -37.01 -7.34 -7.96
CA GLY A 84 -38.45 -7.40 -8.23
C GLY A 84 -39.16 -6.02 -8.27
N GLU A 85 -38.59 -5.00 -7.63
CA GLU A 85 -39.13 -3.64 -7.54
C GLU A 85 -38.64 -2.75 -8.69
N THR A 86 -37.33 -2.71 -8.94
CA THR A 86 -36.75 -1.95 -10.05
C THR A 86 -36.56 -2.81 -11.30
N GLY A 87 -36.47 -4.13 -11.12
CA GLY A 87 -36.20 -5.08 -12.20
C GLY A 87 -34.72 -5.18 -12.57
N TYR A 88 -33.83 -4.46 -11.87
CA TYR A 88 -32.38 -4.59 -12.01
C TYR A 88 -31.86 -5.77 -11.17
N THR A 89 -30.74 -6.35 -11.61
CA THR A 89 -30.00 -7.36 -10.86
C THR A 89 -28.73 -6.72 -10.32
N TYR A 90 -28.61 -6.66 -9.00
CA TYR A 90 -27.45 -6.13 -8.30
C TYR A 90 -27.35 -6.76 -6.91
N GLY A 91 -26.15 -6.68 -6.34
CA GLY A 91 -25.87 -7.12 -4.98
C GLY A 91 -24.38 -7.36 -4.75
N PHE A 92 -24.07 -7.82 -3.55
CA PHE A 92 -22.72 -8.17 -3.16
C PHE A 92 -22.32 -9.56 -3.65
N LEU A 93 -21.07 -9.64 -4.10
CA LEU A 93 -20.42 -10.89 -4.40
C LEU A 93 -19.78 -11.47 -3.14
N GLY A 94 -19.94 -12.77 -2.95
CA GLY A 94 -19.16 -13.52 -1.96
C GLY A 94 -19.72 -13.67 -0.55
N ILE A 95 -20.83 -13.00 -0.24
CA ILE A 95 -21.50 -13.09 1.07
C ILE A 95 -22.46 -14.29 1.19
N GLY A 96 -23.03 -14.77 0.07
CA GLY A 96 -23.95 -15.93 0.08
C GLY A 96 -23.25 -17.29 0.11
N GLU A 97 -24.00 -18.35 0.46
CA GLU A 97 -23.52 -19.76 0.61
C GLU A 97 -22.78 -20.31 -0.63
N LYS A 98 -23.09 -19.77 -1.81
CA LYS A 98 -22.40 -20.05 -3.08
C LYS A 98 -21.97 -18.78 -3.80
N GLY A 99 -22.09 -17.62 -3.16
CA GLY A 99 -21.65 -16.33 -3.71
C GLY A 99 -20.13 -16.29 -3.93
N TYR A 100 -19.37 -17.08 -3.17
CA TYR A 100 -17.95 -17.32 -3.42
C TYR A 100 -17.69 -18.30 -4.57
N LEU A 101 -18.70 -18.95 -5.16
CA LEU A 101 -18.55 -19.80 -6.35
C LEU A 101 -18.82 -19.06 -7.65
N ALA A 102 -18.82 -17.72 -7.64
CA ALA A 102 -18.99 -16.84 -8.80
C ALA A 102 -17.90 -16.96 -9.89
N SER A 103 -17.22 -18.11 -9.98
CA SER A 103 -16.38 -18.47 -11.11
C SER A 103 -16.37 -19.99 -11.28
N ASP A 104 -16.58 -20.46 -12.51
CA ASP A 104 -16.47 -21.87 -12.91
C ASP A 104 -15.00 -22.39 -12.90
N ARG A 105 -14.10 -21.72 -12.15
CA ARG A 105 -12.66 -21.95 -12.14
C ARG A 105 -12.25 -22.96 -11.07
N PRO A 106 -11.65 -24.11 -11.45
CA PRO A 106 -11.10 -25.06 -10.49
C PRO A 106 -9.77 -24.62 -9.85
N ASP A 107 -9.13 -23.56 -10.37
CA ASP A 107 -7.79 -23.09 -10.00
C ASP A 107 -7.78 -21.88 -9.04
N GLY A 108 -8.96 -21.37 -8.65
CA GLY A 108 -9.09 -20.27 -7.69
C GLY A 108 -8.92 -18.87 -8.27
N ASP A 109 -8.52 -18.74 -9.54
CA ASP A 109 -8.53 -17.47 -10.25
C ASP A 109 -9.97 -17.10 -10.62
N ARG A 110 -10.39 -15.83 -10.53
CA ARG A 110 -11.79 -15.47 -10.82
C ARG A 110 -11.93 -14.58 -12.04
N THR A 111 -13.11 -14.63 -12.66
CA THR A 111 -13.43 -13.79 -13.82
C THR A 111 -13.50 -12.32 -13.45
N ASP A 112 -13.86 -12.00 -12.20
CA ASP A 112 -13.85 -10.67 -11.60
C ASP A 112 -12.48 -10.26 -11.01
N GLY A 113 -11.46 -11.11 -11.14
CA GLY A 113 -10.08 -10.86 -10.71
C GLY A 113 -9.78 -11.01 -9.21
N TYR A 114 -10.75 -11.31 -8.34
CA TYR A 114 -10.49 -11.39 -6.87
C TYR A 114 -10.24 -12.85 -6.42
N ILE A 115 -9.29 -13.09 -5.52
CA ILE A 115 -9.23 -14.36 -4.78
C ILE A 115 -10.23 -14.26 -3.62
N MET A 116 -10.92 -15.36 -3.25
CA MET A 116 -11.76 -15.31 -2.04
C MET A 116 -11.80 -16.58 -1.21
N ASP A 117 -12.18 -16.35 0.04
CA ASP A 117 -12.55 -17.35 1.04
C ASP A 117 -14.07 -17.44 1.23
N PRO A 118 -14.62 -18.61 1.60
CA PRO A 118 -16.01 -18.77 1.98
C PRO A 118 -16.34 -18.04 3.30
N GLY A 119 -17.52 -17.44 3.40
CA GLY A 119 -18.01 -16.80 4.63
C GLY A 119 -17.61 -15.34 4.81
N MET A 120 -17.53 -14.57 3.71
CA MET A 120 -17.40 -13.11 3.82
C MET A 120 -18.66 -12.53 4.46
N GLU A 121 -18.50 -11.71 5.51
CA GLU A 121 -19.60 -10.93 6.06
C GLU A 121 -19.39 -9.45 5.75
N ILE A 122 -20.47 -8.81 5.34
CA ILE A 122 -20.55 -7.35 5.22
C ILE A 122 -21.35 -6.88 6.43
N THR A 123 -20.83 -5.87 7.11
CA THR A 123 -21.53 -5.23 8.22
C THR A 123 -22.02 -3.86 7.80
N LEU A 124 -23.23 -3.57 8.25
CA LEU A 124 -23.89 -2.29 8.08
C LEU A 124 -23.64 -1.40 9.29
N HIS A 125 -23.40 -0.12 9.03
CA HIS A 125 -23.39 0.89 10.08
C HIS A 125 -24.39 2.00 9.76
N ASN A 126 -25.25 2.30 10.74
CA ASN A 126 -26.19 3.42 10.72
C ASN A 126 -25.69 4.52 11.67
N ALA A 127 -25.30 5.68 11.13
CA ALA A 127 -24.81 6.81 11.93
C ALA A 127 -25.93 7.72 12.49
N GLY A 128 -27.19 7.48 12.15
CA GLY A 128 -28.39 8.03 12.78
C GLY A 128 -28.94 9.33 12.18
N SER A 129 -30.21 9.25 11.76
CA SER A 129 -31.19 10.32 11.42
C SER A 129 -31.06 11.05 10.08
N GLY A 130 -30.09 10.68 9.24
CA GLY A 130 -29.83 11.35 7.97
C GLY A 130 -30.39 10.60 6.77
N LYS A 131 -31.41 11.15 6.10
CA LYS A 131 -31.87 10.68 4.78
C LYS A 131 -30.85 10.97 3.65
N GLN A 132 -29.55 11.02 3.94
CA GLN A 132 -28.51 11.29 2.96
C GLN A 132 -27.63 10.06 2.76
N PRO A 133 -27.32 9.68 1.51
CA PRO A 133 -26.57 8.45 1.21
C PRO A 133 -25.14 8.38 1.74
N ALA A 134 -24.62 9.45 2.34
CA ALA A 134 -23.26 9.50 2.89
C ALA A 134 -23.23 9.23 4.40
N ASP A 135 -24.39 9.19 5.05
CA ASP A 135 -24.49 9.01 6.51
C ASP A 135 -24.45 7.52 6.89
N ASP A 136 -24.91 6.64 6.00
CA ASP A 136 -24.84 5.20 6.15
C ASP A 136 -23.73 4.61 5.27
N TYR A 137 -23.23 3.45 5.67
CA TYR A 137 -22.20 2.74 4.92
C TYR A 137 -22.13 1.26 5.25
N VAL A 138 -21.58 0.51 4.30
CA VAL A 138 -21.23 -0.90 4.47
C VAL A 138 -19.71 -1.09 4.43
N TYR A 139 -19.20 -1.95 5.31
CA TYR A 139 -17.80 -2.34 5.38
C TYR A 139 -17.68 -3.85 5.60
N ALA A 140 -16.56 -4.45 5.22
CA ALA A 140 -16.33 -5.87 5.46
C ALA A 140 -15.92 -6.09 6.92
N ASP A 141 -16.56 -7.04 7.62
CA ASP A 141 -16.23 -7.43 9.01
C ASP A 141 -15.76 -8.90 9.05
N ARG A 142 -15.01 -9.26 10.09
CA ARG A 142 -14.50 -10.62 10.35
C ARG A 142 -15.06 -11.18 11.66
N THR A 143 -16.37 -11.10 11.87
CA THR A 143 -17.02 -11.74 13.02
C THR A 143 -17.71 -13.04 12.65
N ILE A 144 -16.94 -14.13 12.68
CA ILE A 144 -17.36 -15.51 13.05
C ILE A 144 -17.62 -16.52 11.91
N SER A 145 -17.27 -17.76 12.27
CA SER A 145 -17.24 -19.03 11.57
C SER A 145 -18.50 -19.43 10.80
N TYR A 146 -18.30 -19.90 9.57
CA TYR A 146 -19.22 -20.81 8.91
C TYR A 146 -19.41 -22.07 9.77
N GLU A 147 -20.64 -22.42 10.15
CA GLU A 147 -20.92 -23.65 10.91
C GLU A 147 -20.38 -24.87 10.14
N GLY A 148 -19.26 -25.43 10.63
CA GLY A 148 -18.68 -26.67 10.12
C GLY A 148 -17.39 -26.53 9.30
N ALA A 149 -16.89 -25.32 9.05
CA ALA A 149 -15.51 -25.13 8.60
C ALA A 149 -14.66 -24.70 9.81
N GLU A 150 -13.68 -25.51 10.21
CA GLU A 150 -12.63 -25.03 11.10
C GLU A 150 -11.99 -23.82 10.42
N VAL A 151 -12.04 -22.66 11.09
CA VAL A 151 -11.33 -21.46 10.66
C VAL A 151 -9.87 -21.86 10.50
N ASN A 152 -9.39 -21.89 9.27
CA ASN A 152 -8.03 -22.29 9.00
C ASN A 152 -7.16 -21.12 9.44
N ASP A 153 -6.70 -21.21 10.69
CA ASP A 153 -5.96 -20.18 11.40
C ASP A 153 -4.84 -19.57 10.54
N ALA A 154 -4.23 -20.35 9.63
CA ALA A 154 -3.13 -20.03 8.71
C ALA A 154 -3.17 -18.69 7.93
N TYR A 155 -4.34 -18.08 7.72
CA TYR A 155 -4.50 -16.85 6.95
C TYR A 155 -5.28 -15.78 7.74
N ASP A 156 -4.65 -15.20 8.77
CA ASP A 156 -5.22 -14.08 9.54
C ASP A 156 -5.17 -12.76 8.75
N MET A 157 -6.01 -12.69 7.71
CA MET A 157 -6.24 -11.49 6.94
C MET A 157 -7.25 -10.61 7.70
N GLY A 158 -6.76 -9.67 8.52
CA GLY A 158 -7.61 -8.72 9.25
C GLY A 158 -8.55 -7.90 8.36
N ASP A 159 -9.40 -7.08 8.99
CA ASP A 159 -10.37 -6.15 8.37
C ASP A 159 -9.89 -5.45 7.08
N GLY A 160 -8.61 -5.09 7.01
CA GLY A 160 -8.02 -4.41 5.86
C GLY A 160 -8.00 -5.20 4.55
N SER A 161 -8.17 -6.52 4.58
CA SER A 161 -7.87 -7.40 3.44
C SER A 161 -9.09 -7.95 2.69
N MET A 162 -10.29 -7.77 3.26
CA MET A 162 -11.54 -8.26 2.68
C MET A 162 -12.28 -7.11 2.00
N PRO A 163 -12.53 -7.17 0.68
CA PRO A 163 -13.20 -6.09 -0.02
C PRO A 163 -14.73 -6.16 0.11
N VAL A 164 -15.40 -5.02 0.30
CA VAL A 164 -16.82 -4.88 -0.08
C VAL A 164 -16.89 -4.94 -1.59
N ARG A 165 -17.61 -5.91 -2.18
CA ARG A 165 -17.67 -6.12 -3.64
C ARG A 165 -19.09 -6.06 -4.16
N PHE A 166 -19.44 -4.93 -4.72
CA PHE A 166 -20.74 -4.68 -5.33
C PHE A 166 -20.70 -4.99 -6.83
N ALA A 167 -21.73 -5.67 -7.31
CA ALA A 167 -21.92 -5.99 -8.72
C ALA A 167 -23.29 -5.54 -9.22
N LEU A 168 -23.31 -5.04 -10.46
CA LEU A 168 -24.51 -4.70 -11.22
C LEU A 168 -24.51 -5.45 -12.56
N ASN A 169 -25.58 -6.19 -12.84
CA ASN A 169 -25.74 -6.87 -14.12
C ASN A 169 -26.05 -5.85 -15.23
N VAL A 170 -25.29 -5.91 -16.31
CA VAL A 170 -25.38 -4.99 -17.45
C VAL A 170 -25.21 -5.74 -18.78
N GLU A 171 -25.48 -5.06 -19.88
CA GLU A 171 -25.20 -5.58 -21.22
C GLU A 171 -23.67 -5.62 -21.47
N GLU A 172 -23.21 -6.61 -22.25
CA GLU A 172 -21.85 -6.62 -22.81
C GLU A 172 -21.59 -5.30 -23.58
N ASP A 173 -20.33 -4.84 -23.60
CA ASP A 173 -19.92 -3.65 -24.36
C ASP A 173 -20.65 -2.37 -23.91
N SER A 174 -20.73 -2.18 -22.59
CA SER A 174 -21.40 -1.04 -21.95
C SER A 174 -20.42 -0.16 -21.15
N TYR A 175 -20.76 1.12 -21.04
CA TYR A 175 -19.90 2.18 -20.52
C TYR A 175 -20.62 2.98 -19.46
N PHE A 176 -19.91 3.31 -18.38
CA PHE A 176 -20.48 4.02 -17.25
C PHE A 176 -19.55 5.10 -16.74
N THR A 177 -20.14 6.21 -16.30
CA THR A 177 -19.51 7.14 -15.35
C THR A 177 -20.04 6.83 -13.95
N ILE A 178 -19.12 6.63 -13.01
CA ILE A 178 -19.40 6.19 -11.65
C ILE A 178 -18.98 7.29 -10.69
N HIS A 179 -19.86 7.63 -9.76
CA HIS A 179 -19.54 8.45 -8.60
C HIS A 179 -19.64 7.54 -7.37
N ALA A 180 -18.49 7.20 -6.78
CA ALA A 180 -18.41 6.38 -5.58
C ALA A 180 -18.13 7.25 -4.36
N THR A 181 -19.01 7.19 -3.36
CA THR A 181 -18.79 7.81 -2.06
C THR A 181 -18.20 6.77 -1.12
N VAL A 182 -16.92 6.93 -0.81
CA VAL A 182 -16.20 6.09 0.16
C VAL A 182 -16.16 6.78 1.52
N ALA A 183 -16.13 6.00 2.60
CA ALA A 183 -16.21 6.50 3.96
C ALA A 183 -15.18 5.86 4.89
N ASN A 184 -14.89 6.54 6.00
CA ASN A 184 -14.20 5.96 7.15
C ASN A 184 -15.22 5.45 8.16
N ALA A 185 -15.28 4.12 8.32
CA ALA A 185 -16.19 3.46 9.25
C ALA A 185 -15.82 3.68 10.73
N SER A 186 -14.60 4.11 11.02
CA SER A 186 -14.12 4.38 12.38
C SER A 186 -14.39 5.82 12.80
N THR A 187 -14.84 5.98 14.04
CA THR A 187 -14.98 7.29 14.70
C THR A 187 -13.74 7.72 15.48
N LYS A 188 -12.70 6.89 15.49
CA LYS A 188 -11.48 7.11 16.31
C LYS A 188 -10.19 7.07 15.51
N GLU A 189 -10.14 6.26 14.45
CA GLU A 189 -8.92 5.98 13.70
C GLU A 189 -9.07 6.40 12.25
N GLU A 190 -7.94 6.71 11.60
CA GLU A 190 -7.90 6.99 10.18
C GLU A 190 -8.25 5.73 9.37
N ALA A 191 -8.93 5.90 8.23
CA ALA A 191 -9.14 4.85 7.26
C ALA A 191 -8.09 4.91 6.15
N GLU A 192 -7.75 3.75 5.62
CA GLU A 192 -7.00 3.62 4.38
C GLU A 192 -7.89 2.94 3.33
N VAL A 193 -8.32 3.70 2.34
CA VAL A 193 -9.28 3.28 1.34
C VAL A 193 -8.58 2.94 0.03
N ASN A 194 -8.88 1.76 -0.49
CA ASN A 194 -8.52 1.30 -1.83
C ASN A 194 -9.81 0.99 -2.60
N LEU A 195 -10.05 1.71 -3.68
CA LEU A 195 -11.20 1.59 -4.57
C LEU A 195 -10.75 0.96 -5.90
N TYR A 196 -11.50 -0.04 -6.33
CA TYR A 196 -11.28 -0.80 -7.55
C TYR A 196 -12.56 -0.89 -8.36
N SER A 197 -12.40 -1.13 -9.65
CA SER A 197 -13.47 -1.56 -10.55
C SER A 197 -12.90 -2.65 -11.49
N GLU A 198 -13.75 -3.33 -12.26
CA GLU A 198 -13.37 -4.22 -13.37
C GLU A 198 -12.08 -5.06 -13.16
N ARG A 199 -12.17 -6.33 -12.70
CA ARG A 199 -11.00 -7.24 -12.61
C ARG A 199 -9.82 -6.74 -11.75
N ARG A 200 -10.10 -6.04 -10.64
CA ARG A 200 -9.12 -5.37 -9.75
C ARG A 200 -8.34 -4.23 -10.41
N HIS A 201 -8.92 -3.57 -11.39
CA HIS A 201 -8.38 -2.32 -11.93
C HIS A 201 -8.45 -1.25 -10.84
N GLN A 202 -7.29 -0.68 -10.52
CA GLN A 202 -7.11 0.28 -9.45
C GLN A 202 -7.69 1.62 -9.86
N ILE A 203 -8.62 2.18 -9.08
CA ILE A 203 -9.14 3.54 -9.32
C ILE A 203 -8.43 4.51 -8.37
N VAL A 204 -8.45 4.18 -7.08
CA VAL A 204 -7.72 4.92 -6.05
C VAL A 204 -7.14 3.93 -5.05
N THR A 205 -5.83 3.93 -4.88
CA THR A 205 -5.11 3.21 -3.82
C THR A 205 -4.56 4.15 -2.74
N GLY A 206 -4.53 3.70 -1.48
CA GLY A 206 -3.90 4.38 -0.34
C GLY A 206 -4.56 5.69 0.12
N LEU A 207 -5.84 5.91 -0.18
CA LEU A 207 -6.53 7.14 0.21
C LEU A 207 -6.75 7.18 1.72
N LYS A 208 -6.20 8.19 2.39
CA LYS A 208 -6.44 8.41 3.83
C LYS A 208 -7.69 9.26 4.06
N LEU A 209 -8.55 8.81 4.96
CA LEU A 209 -9.74 9.54 5.42
C LEU A 209 -9.74 9.66 6.94
N ALA A 210 -9.98 10.86 7.45
CA ALA A 210 -10.12 11.11 8.88
C ALA A 210 -11.33 10.36 9.48
N PRO A 211 -11.40 10.15 10.80
CA PRO A 211 -12.52 9.46 11.44
C PRO A 211 -13.88 10.06 11.05
N GLY A 212 -14.80 9.23 10.54
CA GLY A 212 -16.12 9.62 10.06
C GLY A 212 -16.15 10.50 8.79
N GLU A 213 -15.01 10.67 8.09
CA GLU A 213 -14.95 11.42 6.83
C GLU A 213 -15.48 10.57 5.65
N THR A 214 -16.17 11.24 4.72
CA THR A 214 -16.59 10.67 3.44
C THR A 214 -15.94 11.43 2.28
N LYS A 215 -15.66 10.74 1.17
CA LYS A 215 -15.12 11.34 -0.05
C LYS A 215 -15.76 10.74 -1.30
N GLU A 216 -16.20 11.61 -2.21
CA GLU A 216 -16.67 11.22 -3.53
C GLU A 216 -15.46 11.07 -4.50
N ILE A 217 -15.47 9.98 -5.27
CA ILE A 217 -14.50 9.67 -6.31
C ILE A 217 -15.26 9.42 -7.61
N THR A 218 -14.88 10.10 -8.69
CA THR A 218 -15.49 9.95 -10.01
C THR A 218 -14.54 9.23 -10.96
N PHE A 219 -15.03 8.23 -11.70
CA PHE A 219 -14.26 7.50 -12.70
C PHE A 219 -15.18 6.85 -13.74
N ASN A 220 -14.63 6.39 -14.86
CA ASN A 220 -15.35 5.66 -15.89
C ASN A 220 -15.01 4.15 -15.83
N ALA A 221 -15.98 3.28 -16.09
CA ALA A 221 -15.79 1.82 -16.20
C ALA A 221 -16.44 1.24 -17.45
N ALA A 222 -15.74 0.31 -18.11
CA ALA A 222 -16.16 -0.35 -19.34
C ALA A 222 -16.29 -1.86 -19.14
N VAL A 223 -17.51 -2.37 -19.29
CA VAL A 223 -17.77 -3.81 -19.22
C VAL A 223 -17.51 -4.41 -20.60
N THR A 224 -16.36 -5.05 -20.75
CA THR A 224 -15.85 -5.55 -22.03
C THR A 224 -15.54 -7.04 -21.99
N ASN A 225 -15.76 -7.71 -23.11
CA ASN A 225 -15.47 -9.13 -23.25
C ASN A 225 -13.97 -9.38 -23.28
N VAL A 226 -13.56 -10.52 -22.74
CA VAL A 226 -12.16 -10.92 -22.62
C VAL A 226 -12.00 -12.32 -23.16
N TYR A 227 -10.86 -12.62 -23.77
CA TYR A 227 -10.56 -13.98 -24.19
C TYR A 227 -9.55 -14.62 -23.25
N PHE A 228 -9.76 -15.89 -22.93
CA PHE A 228 -8.79 -16.74 -22.23
C PHE A 228 -8.46 -17.94 -23.10
N GLN A 229 -7.18 -18.15 -23.45
CA GLN A 229 -6.77 -19.32 -24.21
C GLN A 229 -6.21 -20.43 -23.32
N LYS A 230 -5.51 -20.05 -22.26
CA LYS A 230 -4.74 -20.95 -21.39
C LYS A 230 -5.41 -21.11 -20.05
N SER A 231 -5.87 -20.01 -19.46
CA SER A 231 -6.64 -20.01 -18.22
C SER A 231 -8.08 -20.45 -18.50
N ASP A 232 -8.68 -21.18 -17.56
CA ASP A 232 -10.13 -21.40 -17.62
C ASP A 232 -10.86 -20.09 -17.25
N PRO A 233 -12.18 -19.95 -17.47
CA PRO A 233 -12.89 -20.66 -18.53
C PRO A 233 -12.27 -20.30 -19.89
N LYS A 234 -11.92 -21.31 -20.69
CA LYS A 234 -11.33 -21.10 -22.02
C LYS A 234 -12.38 -20.56 -23.00
N GLY A 235 -11.96 -19.58 -23.80
CA GLY A 235 -12.75 -18.96 -24.84
C GLY A 235 -13.07 -17.50 -24.56
N LEU A 236 -14.09 -16.99 -25.26
CA LEU A 236 -14.59 -15.64 -25.05
C LEU A 236 -15.44 -15.61 -23.77
N TYR A 237 -14.92 -14.96 -22.73
CA TYR A 237 -15.69 -14.56 -21.56
C TYR A 237 -16.52 -13.32 -21.92
N LYS A 238 -17.83 -13.47 -21.78
CA LYS A 238 -18.81 -12.42 -22.03
C LYS A 238 -19.06 -11.68 -20.74
N ASP A 239 -18.45 -10.52 -20.60
CA ASP A 239 -18.59 -9.76 -19.37
C ASP A 239 -19.93 -9.03 -19.37
N THR A 240 -20.69 -9.23 -18.31
CA THR A 240 -22.04 -8.69 -18.12
C THR A 240 -22.17 -8.07 -16.74
N GLN A 241 -21.04 -7.78 -16.09
CA GLN A 241 -21.03 -7.37 -14.70
C GLN A 241 -20.16 -6.13 -14.53
N LEU A 242 -20.79 -5.03 -14.14
CA LEU A 242 -20.06 -3.88 -13.62
C LEU A 242 -19.70 -4.16 -12.17
N ASN A 243 -18.41 -4.08 -11.83
CA ASN A 243 -17.89 -4.42 -10.51
C ASN A 243 -17.28 -3.18 -9.83
N ILE A 244 -17.60 -2.99 -8.56
CA ILE A 244 -16.99 -1.96 -7.70
C ILE A 244 -16.56 -2.61 -6.40
N ALA A 245 -15.29 -2.43 -6.01
CA ALA A 245 -14.78 -2.97 -4.77
C ALA A 245 -14.05 -1.94 -3.91
N VAL A 246 -14.29 -1.98 -2.59
CA VAL A 246 -13.63 -1.15 -1.59
C VAL A 246 -12.91 -2.03 -0.58
N ALA A 247 -11.62 -1.80 -0.34
CA ALA A 247 -10.80 -2.53 0.62
C ALA A 247 -9.91 -1.60 1.45
N GLY A 248 -9.45 -2.08 2.61
CA GLY A 248 -8.50 -1.40 3.47
C GLY A 248 -9.07 -1.08 4.85
N LYS A 249 -8.17 -0.69 5.77
CA LYS A 249 -8.52 -0.53 7.18
C LYS A 249 -9.59 0.55 7.37
N ASN A 250 -10.66 0.23 8.08
CA ASN A 250 -11.82 1.10 8.30
C ASN A 250 -12.48 1.63 7.00
N ALA A 251 -12.20 1.03 5.84
CA ALA A 251 -12.72 1.49 4.56
C ALA A 251 -14.16 1.01 4.36
N ALA A 252 -15.03 1.91 3.91
CA ALA A 252 -16.43 1.61 3.68
C ALA A 252 -16.94 2.22 2.36
N LEU A 253 -18.03 1.65 1.84
CA LEU A 253 -18.79 2.19 0.71
C LEU A 253 -20.12 2.74 1.23
N ALA A 254 -20.39 4.01 0.96
CA ALA A 254 -21.62 4.69 1.40
C ALA A 254 -22.64 4.82 0.27
N ALA A 255 -22.19 5.20 -0.93
CA ALA A 255 -23.09 5.44 -2.05
C ALA A 255 -22.44 5.20 -3.42
N LEU A 256 -23.26 4.85 -4.42
CA LEU A 256 -22.87 4.81 -5.83
C LEU A 256 -23.90 5.53 -6.71
N GLU A 257 -23.44 6.41 -7.59
CA GLU A 257 -24.22 6.83 -8.76
C GLU A 257 -23.60 6.24 -10.04
N VAL A 258 -24.36 5.41 -10.75
CA VAL A 258 -23.92 4.71 -11.97
C VAL A 258 -24.69 5.25 -13.15
N THR A 259 -24.03 6.06 -13.99
CA THR A 259 -24.64 6.66 -15.18
C THR A 259 -24.19 5.92 -16.43
N ARG A 260 -25.10 5.30 -17.18
CA ARG A 260 -24.76 4.68 -18.47
C ARG A 260 -24.48 5.77 -19.50
N ILE A 261 -23.34 5.69 -20.16
CA ILE A 261 -22.93 6.63 -21.21
C ILE A 261 -22.85 5.91 -22.56
N GLU A 262 -22.80 6.70 -23.64
CA GLU A 262 -22.70 6.14 -25.00
C GLU A 262 -21.33 5.48 -25.22
N HIS A 263 -20.26 6.14 -24.80
CA HIS A 263 -18.88 5.70 -24.96
C HIS A 263 -17.93 6.55 -24.11
N SER A 264 -16.85 5.94 -23.63
CA SER A 264 -15.63 6.64 -23.19
C SER A 264 -14.42 5.88 -23.75
N PRO A 265 -13.28 6.54 -24.07
CA PRO A 265 -12.13 5.86 -24.66
C PRO A 265 -11.67 4.66 -23.82
N VAL A 266 -11.37 3.55 -24.50
CA VAL A 266 -10.85 2.33 -23.88
C VAL A 266 -9.47 2.00 -24.44
N ILE A 267 -8.55 1.65 -23.55
CA ILE A 267 -7.29 1.00 -23.92
C ILE A 267 -7.54 -0.51 -24.01
N PHE A 268 -7.53 -1.06 -25.22
CA PHE A 268 -7.49 -2.50 -25.42
C PHE A 268 -6.04 -2.97 -25.39
N LEU A 269 -5.62 -3.58 -24.28
CA LEU A 269 -4.25 -4.03 -24.07
C LEU A 269 -4.06 -5.43 -24.61
N CYS A 270 -3.24 -5.57 -25.65
CA CYS A 270 -2.71 -6.83 -26.13
C CYS A 270 -1.27 -7.01 -25.61
N GLY A 271 -1.08 -7.95 -24.69
CA GLY A 271 0.23 -8.22 -24.09
C GLY A 271 0.42 -9.68 -23.71
N ASP A 272 1.58 -9.98 -23.15
CA ASP A 272 1.92 -11.28 -22.59
C ASP A 272 1.72 -11.32 -21.05
N SER A 273 2.37 -12.26 -20.36
CA SER A 273 2.26 -12.40 -18.90
C SER A 273 2.65 -11.14 -18.15
N THR A 274 3.60 -10.36 -18.68
CA THR A 274 4.04 -9.12 -18.05
C THR A 274 3.05 -7.98 -18.21
N GLY A 275 2.04 -8.11 -19.08
CA GLY A 275 1.00 -7.10 -19.31
C GLY A 275 -0.41 -7.51 -18.85
N CYS A 276 -0.63 -8.78 -18.51
CA CYS A 276 -1.97 -9.32 -18.24
C CYS A 276 -2.52 -8.99 -16.84
N ASP A 277 -3.84 -9.09 -16.68
CA ASP A 277 -4.50 -9.10 -15.37
C ASP A 277 -4.26 -10.44 -14.69
N GLN A 278 -4.14 -10.42 -13.36
CA GLN A 278 -3.97 -11.62 -12.54
C GLN A 278 -4.78 -11.49 -11.26
N SER A 279 -5.28 -12.63 -10.76
CA SER A 279 -5.96 -12.63 -9.47
C SER A 279 -4.96 -12.42 -8.34
N GLY A 280 -5.43 -11.87 -7.24
CA GLY A 280 -4.58 -11.62 -6.09
C GLY A 280 -5.38 -11.08 -4.90
N TYR A 281 -4.72 -11.06 -3.75
CA TYR A 281 -5.29 -10.51 -2.53
C TYR A 281 -5.35 -8.98 -2.59
N VAL A 282 -6.24 -8.39 -1.79
CA VAL A 282 -6.36 -6.93 -1.60
C VAL A 282 -6.14 -6.58 -0.12
N PRO A 283 -5.77 -5.34 0.24
CA PRO A 283 -5.43 -4.25 -0.67
C PRO A 283 -4.18 -4.60 -1.48
N SER A 284 -4.04 -4.00 -2.66
CA SER A 284 -2.86 -4.22 -3.52
C SER A 284 -1.58 -3.85 -2.75
N TYR A 285 -0.43 -4.30 -3.25
CA TYR A 285 0.91 -4.13 -2.65
C TYR A 285 1.42 -5.18 -1.62
N PRO A 286 0.84 -6.38 -1.46
CA PRO A 286 1.67 -7.47 -0.95
C PRO A 286 2.67 -7.83 -2.04
N LEU A 287 3.95 -7.93 -1.67
CA LEU A 287 5.06 -8.25 -2.60
C LEU A 287 4.93 -9.64 -3.27
N GLN A 288 3.88 -10.38 -2.92
CA GLN A 288 3.57 -11.75 -3.31
C GLN A 288 2.64 -11.88 -4.54
N ASN A 289 1.79 -10.87 -4.81
CA ASN A 289 0.84 -10.94 -5.92
C ASN A 289 1.59 -10.91 -7.26
N TYR A 290 1.36 -11.89 -8.13
CA TYR A 290 1.78 -11.86 -9.53
C TYR A 290 0.81 -11.00 -10.34
N THR A 291 1.30 -10.06 -11.15
CA THR A 291 0.47 -9.20 -12.00
C THR A 291 1.29 -8.59 -13.15
N GLY A 292 0.68 -7.76 -13.98
CA GLY A 292 1.28 -7.14 -15.15
C GLY A 292 1.06 -5.63 -15.25
N VAL A 293 1.79 -5.01 -16.18
CA VAL A 293 1.75 -3.58 -16.49
C VAL A 293 0.33 -3.08 -16.73
N GLY A 294 -0.51 -3.88 -17.41
CA GLY A 294 -1.90 -3.51 -17.70
C GLY A 294 -2.70 -3.20 -16.44
N GLN A 295 -2.67 -4.09 -15.45
CA GLN A 295 -3.36 -3.85 -14.18
C GLN A 295 -2.80 -2.61 -13.46
N GLY A 296 -1.48 -2.38 -13.49
CA GLY A 296 -0.86 -1.21 -12.87
C GLY A 296 -1.15 0.13 -13.57
N ILE A 297 -1.36 0.14 -14.88
CA ILE A 297 -1.72 1.34 -15.66
C ILE A 297 -3.04 1.94 -15.17
N THR A 298 -3.99 1.09 -14.76
CA THR A 298 -5.34 1.54 -14.37
C THR A 298 -5.34 2.54 -13.21
N ALA A 299 -4.34 2.47 -12.33
CA ALA A 299 -4.18 3.40 -11.22
C ALA A 299 -4.02 4.87 -11.67
N TYR A 300 -3.59 5.13 -12.91
CA TYR A 300 -3.17 6.45 -13.38
C TYR A 300 -4.14 7.10 -14.36
N PHE A 301 -5.22 6.42 -14.74
CA PHE A 301 -6.23 6.87 -15.69
C PHE A 301 -7.62 6.58 -15.12
N GLN A 302 -8.45 7.61 -14.97
CA GLN A 302 -9.82 7.47 -14.43
C GLN A 302 -10.88 7.80 -15.47
N ASP A 303 -10.55 8.60 -16.49
CA ASP A 303 -11.47 8.92 -17.59
C ASP A 303 -11.36 7.92 -18.74
N VAL A 304 -10.16 7.39 -18.98
CA VAL A 304 -9.86 6.38 -20.00
C VAL A 304 -9.83 5.00 -19.36
N MET A 305 -10.71 4.11 -19.81
CA MET A 305 -10.82 2.76 -19.25
C MET A 305 -9.77 1.80 -19.83
N LEU A 306 -9.61 0.63 -19.21
CA LEU A 306 -8.78 -0.45 -19.71
C LEU A 306 -9.62 -1.72 -19.96
N SER A 307 -9.45 -2.31 -21.13
CA SER A 307 -9.82 -3.69 -21.42
C SER A 307 -8.55 -4.52 -21.61
N ASN A 308 -8.12 -5.21 -20.56
CA ASN A 308 -6.91 -6.02 -20.62
C ASN A 308 -7.18 -7.37 -21.29
N GLN A 309 -6.60 -7.57 -22.47
CA GLN A 309 -6.68 -8.79 -23.29
C GLN A 309 -5.37 -9.59 -23.21
N GLY A 310 -4.45 -9.23 -22.31
CA GLY A 310 -3.19 -9.94 -22.11
C GLY A 310 -3.40 -11.31 -21.46
N GLU A 311 -2.55 -12.26 -21.82
CA GLU A 311 -2.49 -13.58 -21.17
C GLU A 311 -1.05 -14.10 -21.18
N GLY A 312 -0.71 -14.93 -20.19
CA GLY A 312 0.63 -15.47 -20.04
C GLY A 312 1.16 -16.23 -21.26
N GLY A 313 2.41 -15.98 -21.65
CA GLY A 313 3.09 -16.74 -22.70
C GLY A 313 2.59 -16.46 -24.13
N LEU A 314 1.90 -15.35 -24.39
CA LEU A 314 1.54 -14.90 -25.73
C LEU A 314 2.70 -14.15 -26.40
N ALA A 315 2.67 -14.09 -27.73
CA ALA A 315 3.58 -13.27 -28.55
C ALA A 315 2.74 -12.44 -29.54
N ALA A 316 3.34 -11.47 -30.24
CA ALA A 316 2.59 -10.57 -31.12
C ALA A 316 1.90 -11.28 -32.30
N ASN A 317 2.24 -12.54 -32.58
CA ASN A 317 1.56 -13.36 -33.58
C ASN A 317 0.21 -13.94 -33.09
N ASP A 318 -0.16 -13.77 -31.82
CA ASP A 318 -1.45 -14.25 -31.28
C ASP A 318 -2.63 -13.67 -32.06
N SER A 319 -3.60 -14.52 -32.38
CA SER A 319 -4.78 -14.12 -33.15
C SER A 319 -6.05 -14.13 -32.32
N LEU A 320 -6.09 -14.82 -31.18
CA LEU A 320 -7.34 -15.01 -30.43
C LEU A 320 -7.68 -13.79 -29.58
N HIS A 321 -6.74 -13.33 -28.77
CA HIS A 321 -6.91 -12.12 -27.95
C HIS A 321 -6.95 -10.87 -28.82
N PHE A 322 -6.13 -10.85 -29.88
CA PHE A 322 -6.22 -9.82 -30.93
C PHE A 322 -7.62 -9.73 -31.53
N ASN A 323 -8.24 -10.85 -31.92
CA ASN A 323 -9.60 -10.82 -32.48
C ASN A 323 -10.65 -10.40 -31.45
N SER A 324 -10.47 -10.76 -30.17
CA SER A 324 -11.33 -10.32 -29.07
C SER A 324 -11.28 -8.80 -28.86
N ALA A 325 -10.07 -8.23 -28.82
CA ALA A 325 -9.85 -6.79 -28.74
C ALA A 325 -10.50 -6.07 -29.94
N VAL A 326 -10.16 -6.49 -31.15
CA VAL A 326 -10.59 -5.82 -32.39
C VAL A 326 -12.09 -5.94 -32.66
N ALA A 327 -12.76 -6.96 -32.11
CA ALA A 327 -14.21 -7.09 -32.21
C ALA A 327 -14.98 -5.99 -31.46
N GLN A 328 -14.34 -5.34 -30.49
CA GLN A 328 -14.94 -4.35 -29.58
C GLN A 328 -14.41 -2.93 -29.80
N LEU A 329 -13.33 -2.80 -30.58
CA LEU A 329 -12.63 -1.54 -30.83
C LEU A 329 -13.50 -0.52 -31.57
N LYS A 330 -13.56 0.72 -31.05
CA LYS A 330 -14.37 1.83 -31.58
C LYS A 330 -13.51 3.04 -31.94
N GLU A 331 -14.13 4.01 -32.61
CA GLU A 331 -13.51 5.29 -32.93
C GLU A 331 -13.13 6.02 -31.63
N GLY A 332 -11.87 6.46 -31.53
CA GLY A 332 -11.34 7.14 -30.34
C GLY A 332 -10.69 6.23 -29.28
N ASP A 333 -10.81 4.91 -29.41
CA ASP A 333 -10.12 3.94 -28.53
C ASP A 333 -8.61 3.87 -28.81
N TYR A 334 -7.92 3.13 -27.94
CA TYR A 334 -6.50 2.81 -28.07
C TYR A 334 -6.30 1.31 -28.19
N LEU A 335 -5.54 0.87 -29.20
CA LEU A 335 -5.00 -0.48 -29.26
C LEU A 335 -3.56 -0.44 -28.73
N TYR A 336 -3.38 -0.91 -27.51
CA TYR A 336 -2.08 -0.99 -26.84
C TYR A 336 -1.42 -2.33 -27.14
N VAL A 337 -0.16 -2.31 -27.58
CA VAL A 337 0.58 -3.51 -27.99
C VAL A 337 1.93 -3.58 -27.29
N GLU A 338 2.09 -4.54 -26.38
CA GLU A 338 3.33 -4.77 -25.63
C GLU A 338 3.71 -6.26 -25.70
N TYR A 339 4.68 -6.58 -26.55
CA TYR A 339 5.20 -7.94 -26.68
C TYR A 339 6.72 -7.92 -26.84
N GLY A 340 7.34 -9.04 -26.46
CA GLY A 340 8.75 -9.30 -26.74
C GLY A 340 9.29 -10.51 -25.97
N HIS A 341 8.71 -10.80 -24.80
CA HIS A 341 9.19 -11.87 -23.93
C HIS A 341 9.15 -13.25 -24.57
N ASN A 342 8.14 -13.50 -25.42
CA ASN A 342 7.84 -14.84 -25.95
C ASN A 342 8.13 -15.03 -27.44
N HIS A 343 8.80 -14.08 -28.10
CA HIS A 343 9.31 -14.23 -29.47
C HIS A 343 10.57 -15.13 -29.54
N LYS A 344 10.47 -16.33 -28.96
CA LYS A 344 11.61 -17.24 -28.74
C LYS A 344 12.17 -17.85 -30.03
N THR A 345 11.34 -17.97 -31.07
CA THR A 345 11.69 -18.68 -32.33
C THR A 345 11.92 -17.76 -33.52
N ASP A 346 11.22 -16.63 -33.58
CA ASP A 346 11.26 -15.67 -34.69
C ASP A 346 11.86 -14.31 -34.31
N GLY A 347 12.12 -14.08 -33.01
CA GLY A 347 12.84 -12.93 -32.48
C GLY A 347 12.20 -11.59 -32.84
N VAL A 348 13.04 -10.54 -32.85
CA VAL A 348 12.64 -9.16 -33.14
C VAL A 348 12.04 -9.01 -34.55
N ALA A 349 12.57 -9.75 -35.53
CA ALA A 349 12.06 -9.73 -36.90
C ALA A 349 10.64 -10.31 -37.00
N GLY A 350 10.34 -11.37 -36.23
CA GLY A 350 8.99 -11.92 -36.10
C GLY A 350 8.03 -10.96 -35.41
N TYR A 351 8.47 -10.34 -34.32
CA TYR A 351 7.73 -9.32 -33.57
C TYR A 351 7.31 -8.13 -34.46
N VAL A 352 8.27 -7.43 -35.07
CA VAL A 352 8.01 -6.20 -35.83
C VAL A 352 7.12 -6.46 -37.05
N LYS A 353 7.23 -7.65 -37.66
CA LYS A 353 6.36 -8.08 -38.76
C LYS A 353 4.90 -8.20 -38.33
N CYS A 354 4.63 -8.55 -37.07
CA CYS A 354 3.27 -8.69 -36.55
C CYS A 354 2.57 -7.35 -36.31
N LEU A 355 3.31 -6.26 -36.09
CA LEU A 355 2.75 -4.93 -35.79
C LEU A 355 1.79 -4.41 -36.87
N LYS A 356 1.98 -4.85 -38.12
CA LYS A 356 1.08 -4.57 -39.24
C LYS A 356 -0.40 -4.80 -38.91
N LYS A 357 -0.73 -5.98 -38.37
CA LYS A 357 -2.13 -6.36 -38.17
C LYS A 357 -2.81 -5.49 -37.11
N TYR A 358 -2.03 -5.03 -36.11
CA TYR A 358 -2.51 -4.15 -35.06
C TYR A 358 -2.76 -2.74 -35.61
N TYR A 359 -1.82 -2.19 -36.38
CA TYR A 359 -2.03 -0.91 -37.06
C TYR A 359 -3.26 -0.95 -37.99
N GLU A 360 -3.36 -1.96 -38.86
CA GLU A 360 -4.48 -2.09 -39.79
C GLU A 360 -5.83 -2.18 -39.07
N ALA A 361 -5.89 -2.88 -37.93
CA ALA A 361 -7.10 -2.99 -37.14
C ALA A 361 -7.48 -1.67 -36.44
N ALA A 362 -6.53 -1.02 -35.77
CA ALA A 362 -6.75 0.26 -35.10
C ALA A 362 -7.18 1.33 -36.09
N HIS A 363 -6.42 1.51 -37.17
CA HIS A 363 -6.70 2.49 -38.22
C HIS A 363 -8.09 2.27 -38.85
N LYS A 364 -8.46 1.01 -39.11
CA LYS A 364 -9.77 0.69 -39.68
C LYS A 364 -10.94 1.01 -38.73
N ALA A 365 -10.74 0.87 -37.42
CA ALA A 365 -11.74 1.17 -36.41
C ALA A 365 -11.84 2.68 -36.09
N GLY A 366 -10.87 3.50 -36.54
CA GLY A 366 -10.73 4.88 -36.09
C GLY A 366 -10.13 4.99 -34.67
N ALA A 367 -9.53 3.90 -34.19
CA ALA A 367 -8.77 3.85 -32.95
C ALA A 367 -7.31 4.24 -33.21
N LYS A 368 -6.60 4.58 -32.14
CA LYS A 368 -5.18 4.94 -32.16
C LYS A 368 -4.34 3.72 -31.76
N LEU A 369 -3.20 3.51 -32.42
CA LEU A 369 -2.23 2.47 -32.05
C LEU A 369 -1.22 3.04 -31.04
N ILE A 370 -1.00 2.34 -29.93
CA ILE A 370 0.13 2.58 -29.03
C ILE A 370 1.01 1.33 -28.99
N VAL A 371 2.22 1.42 -29.53
CA VAL A 371 3.22 0.36 -29.39
C VAL A 371 4.06 0.67 -28.17
N VAL A 372 4.23 -0.30 -27.28
CA VAL A 372 4.97 -0.13 -26.03
C VAL A 372 6.17 -1.07 -25.99
N GLY A 373 7.34 -0.51 -25.69
CA GLY A 373 8.55 -1.31 -25.45
C GLY A 373 8.37 -2.16 -24.19
N PRO A 374 8.53 -3.49 -24.22
CA PRO A 374 8.23 -4.33 -23.07
C PRO A 374 9.16 -4.03 -21.89
N ILE A 375 8.68 -4.12 -20.65
CA ILE A 375 9.57 -4.09 -19.47
C ILE A 375 10.66 -5.16 -19.59
N ASP A 376 11.81 -4.94 -18.95
CA ASP A 376 12.91 -5.90 -19.02
C ASP A 376 12.87 -6.92 -17.87
N ARG A 377 13.70 -7.95 -18.00
CA ARG A 377 13.97 -8.95 -16.97
C ARG A 377 14.98 -8.41 -15.94
N ARG A 378 15.12 -9.12 -14.83
CA ARG A 378 16.14 -8.89 -13.79
C ARG A 378 17.21 -9.98 -13.74
N MET A 379 17.74 -10.41 -14.88
CA MET A 379 18.78 -11.45 -14.91
C MET A 379 20.13 -10.93 -14.41
N GLN A 380 20.89 -11.77 -13.68
CA GLN A 380 22.22 -11.40 -13.19
C GLN A 380 23.17 -10.94 -14.31
N THR A 381 23.03 -11.50 -15.50
CA THR A 381 23.82 -11.13 -16.68
C THR A 381 23.54 -9.72 -17.20
N GLN A 382 22.42 -9.12 -16.82
CA GLN A 382 22.05 -7.76 -17.21
C GLN A 382 22.71 -6.71 -16.32
N TYR A 383 22.97 -7.05 -15.06
CA TYR A 383 23.47 -6.12 -14.06
C TYR A 383 25.01 -6.02 -14.08
N GLN A 384 25.50 -4.78 -14.23
CA GLN A 384 26.93 -4.48 -14.21
C GLN A 384 27.31 -3.86 -12.86
N ALA A 385 27.85 -4.68 -11.94
CA ALA A 385 28.17 -4.26 -10.58
C ALA A 385 29.17 -3.10 -10.49
N ALA A 386 30.10 -2.99 -11.45
CA ALA A 386 31.13 -1.94 -11.42
C ALA A 386 30.59 -0.54 -11.77
N SER A 387 29.61 -0.46 -12.65
CA SER A 387 28.99 0.80 -13.11
C SER A 387 27.61 1.03 -12.49
N ASN A 388 27.11 0.07 -11.73
CA ASN A 388 25.78 0.07 -11.15
C ASN A 388 24.68 0.33 -12.19
N SER A 389 24.76 -0.34 -13.32
CA SER A 389 23.89 -0.11 -14.47
C SER A 389 23.30 -1.41 -15.00
N TRP A 390 22.15 -1.33 -15.65
CA TRP A 390 21.50 -2.47 -16.28
C TRP A 390 21.66 -2.44 -17.80
N SER A 391 21.80 -3.62 -18.37
CA SER A 391 21.79 -3.82 -19.82
C SER A 391 20.52 -4.55 -20.22
N SER A 392 19.91 -4.06 -21.29
CA SER A 392 18.63 -4.58 -21.75
C SER A 392 18.79 -5.93 -22.45
N THR A 393 17.86 -6.86 -22.20
CA THR A 393 17.70 -8.07 -23.03
C THR A 393 16.56 -7.99 -24.02
N LEU A 394 15.69 -6.98 -23.87
CA LEU A 394 14.51 -6.79 -24.71
C LEU A 394 14.51 -5.46 -25.48
N GLY A 395 15.57 -4.66 -25.37
CA GLY A 395 15.64 -3.31 -25.91
C GLY A 395 15.62 -3.28 -27.43
N ASP A 396 16.04 -4.36 -28.10
CA ASP A 396 15.89 -4.47 -29.55
C ASP A 396 14.41 -4.58 -29.97
N TYR A 397 13.52 -5.12 -29.13
CA TYR A 397 12.07 -5.07 -29.36
C TYR A 397 11.52 -3.65 -29.18
N SER A 398 12.01 -2.92 -28.18
CA SER A 398 11.68 -1.50 -27.96
C SER A 398 12.09 -0.66 -29.20
N VAL A 399 13.35 -0.79 -29.64
CA VAL A 399 13.88 -0.11 -30.84
C VAL A 399 13.10 -0.50 -32.11
N ALA A 400 12.73 -1.78 -32.26
CA ALA A 400 11.94 -2.22 -33.40
C ALA A 400 10.52 -1.63 -33.40
N GLY A 401 9.88 -1.54 -32.23
CA GLY A 401 8.57 -0.91 -32.07
C GLY A 401 8.62 0.58 -32.39
N GLU A 402 9.58 1.30 -31.82
CA GLU A 402 9.79 2.73 -32.06
C GLU A 402 10.03 3.02 -33.55
N GLY A 403 10.94 2.26 -34.18
CA GLY A 403 11.25 2.42 -35.59
C GLY A 403 10.07 2.09 -36.51
N TYR A 404 9.22 1.13 -36.12
CA TYR A 404 8.00 0.81 -36.87
C TYR A 404 7.00 1.97 -36.82
N VAL A 405 6.75 2.54 -35.64
CA VAL A 405 5.88 3.72 -35.47
C VAL A 405 6.44 4.92 -36.22
N LYS A 406 7.74 5.19 -36.12
CA LYS A 406 8.41 6.24 -36.90
C LYS A 406 8.23 6.02 -38.40
N ALA A 407 8.39 4.80 -38.89
CA ALA A 407 8.22 4.49 -40.31
C ALA A 407 6.77 4.68 -40.78
N LEU A 408 5.77 4.34 -39.95
CA LEU A 408 4.37 4.67 -40.19
C LEU A 408 4.16 6.19 -40.32
N ILE A 409 4.69 6.97 -39.38
CA ILE A 409 4.50 8.42 -39.37
C ILE A 409 5.27 9.11 -40.51
N TYR A 410 6.42 8.59 -40.94
CA TYR A 410 7.15 9.19 -42.05
C TYR A 410 6.54 8.88 -43.42
N GLY A 411 6.03 7.68 -43.65
CA GLY A 411 5.60 7.29 -44.99
C GLY A 411 4.58 6.15 -45.07
N GLY A 412 3.79 5.97 -44.02
CA GLY A 412 2.64 5.07 -44.04
C GLY A 412 2.98 3.60 -43.92
N LEU A 413 1.96 2.75 -44.08
CA LEU A 413 2.04 1.31 -43.87
C LEU A 413 3.11 0.64 -44.75
N THR A 414 3.23 1.04 -46.01
CA THR A 414 4.22 0.47 -46.92
C THR A 414 5.65 0.68 -46.42
N LYS A 415 5.96 1.88 -45.92
CA LYS A 415 7.29 2.18 -45.38
C LYS A 415 7.57 1.47 -44.06
N ALA A 416 6.54 1.27 -43.24
CA ALA A 416 6.63 0.47 -42.04
C ALA A 416 6.85 -1.03 -42.33
N GLU A 417 6.23 -1.59 -43.37
CA GLU A 417 6.48 -2.96 -43.83
C GLU A 417 7.90 -3.13 -44.39
N GLU A 418 8.42 -2.15 -45.13
CA GLU A 418 9.81 -2.11 -45.61
C GLU A 418 10.80 -2.06 -44.43
N TYR A 419 10.54 -1.22 -43.41
CA TYR A 419 11.31 -1.20 -42.17
C TYR A 419 11.29 -2.56 -41.44
N ALA A 420 10.10 -3.16 -41.29
CA ALA A 420 9.95 -4.49 -40.69
C ALA A 420 10.72 -5.56 -41.46
N ALA A 421 10.75 -5.49 -42.81
CA ALA A 421 11.52 -6.41 -43.64
C ALA A 421 13.04 -6.21 -43.48
N ALA A 422 13.51 -4.98 -43.26
CA ALA A 422 14.92 -4.67 -43.06
C ALA A 422 15.52 -5.35 -41.82
N TRP A 423 14.69 -5.69 -40.82
CA TRP A 423 15.11 -6.48 -39.66
C TRP A 423 15.60 -7.90 -39.99
N ALA A 424 15.31 -8.43 -41.19
CA ALA A 424 15.96 -9.65 -41.69
C ALA A 424 17.50 -9.49 -41.84
N GLY A 425 17.97 -8.26 -42.05
CA GLY A 425 19.38 -7.88 -42.04
C GLY A 425 19.90 -7.43 -40.65
N GLY A 426 19.08 -7.55 -39.60
CA GLY A 426 19.39 -7.13 -38.23
C GLY A 426 19.20 -5.63 -37.98
N LYS A 427 19.43 -5.24 -36.71
CA LYS A 427 19.24 -3.86 -36.20
C LYS A 427 19.93 -2.79 -37.04
N SER A 428 21.17 -3.03 -37.49
CA SER A 428 21.92 -2.05 -38.28
C SER A 428 21.29 -1.80 -39.66
N ALA A 429 20.74 -2.82 -40.31
CA ALA A 429 20.05 -2.65 -41.59
C ALA A 429 18.73 -1.89 -41.42
N ALA A 430 17.96 -2.21 -40.37
CA ALA A 430 16.73 -1.50 -40.02
C ALA A 430 16.99 -0.03 -39.67
N GLN A 431 18.05 0.26 -38.90
CA GLN A 431 18.45 1.63 -38.58
C GLN A 431 18.87 2.41 -39.83
N ALA A 432 19.66 1.81 -40.72
CA ALA A 432 20.06 2.46 -41.96
C ALA A 432 18.85 2.84 -42.84
N TYR A 433 17.86 1.96 -42.92
CA TYR A 433 16.60 2.24 -43.61
C TYR A 433 15.84 3.41 -42.96
N LEU A 434 15.74 3.41 -41.62
CA LEU A 434 15.06 4.48 -40.89
C LEU A 434 15.79 5.83 -41.06
N ASP A 435 17.11 5.84 -41.03
CA ASP A 435 17.93 7.05 -41.23
C ASP A 435 17.72 7.65 -42.63
N ASP A 436 17.54 6.82 -43.65
CA ASP A 436 17.20 7.28 -45.00
C ASP A 436 15.78 7.84 -45.06
N LEU A 437 14.81 7.19 -44.39
CA LEU A 437 13.43 7.66 -44.32
C LEU A 437 13.30 9.01 -43.58
N VAL A 438 14.06 9.22 -42.50
CA VAL A 438 14.12 10.50 -41.77
C VAL A 438 14.58 11.64 -42.69
N LYS A 439 15.52 11.38 -43.62
CA LYS A 439 15.98 12.39 -44.59
C LYS A 439 14.91 12.75 -45.62
N GLU A 440 13.99 11.82 -45.92
CA GLU A 440 12.86 12.06 -46.82
C GLU A 440 11.79 12.95 -46.15
N GLY A 441 11.70 12.93 -44.82
CA GLY A 441 10.70 13.67 -44.05
C GLY A 441 9.30 13.03 -44.12
N ILE A 442 8.29 13.67 -43.53
CA ILE A 442 6.91 13.15 -43.58
C ILE A 442 6.36 13.32 -45.01
N THR A 443 5.91 12.20 -45.61
CA THR A 443 5.39 12.15 -46.98
C THR A 443 3.92 11.72 -47.02
N ASP A 444 3.64 10.43 -46.76
CA ASP A 444 2.30 9.81 -46.68
C ASP A 444 2.08 9.22 -45.28
N GLY A 445 2.46 10.01 -44.27
CA GLY A 445 2.50 9.61 -42.86
C GLY A 445 1.13 9.40 -42.21
N VAL A 446 1.08 8.46 -41.27
CA VAL A 446 -0.11 8.23 -40.42
C VAL A 446 -0.16 9.23 -39.26
N THR A 447 -1.34 9.46 -38.68
CA THR A 447 -1.55 10.43 -37.57
C THR A 447 -2.09 9.81 -36.29
N ASP A 448 -2.18 8.48 -36.26
CA ASP A 448 -2.93 7.69 -35.29
C ASP A 448 -2.07 6.57 -34.68
N ALA A 449 -0.75 6.74 -34.65
CA ALA A 449 0.19 5.82 -34.01
C ALA A 449 1.17 6.57 -33.10
N ALA A 450 1.44 6.00 -31.92
CA ALA A 450 2.46 6.47 -30.99
C ALA A 450 3.27 5.31 -30.42
N PHE A 451 4.46 5.65 -29.94
CA PHE A 451 5.36 4.76 -29.25
C PHE A 451 5.64 5.25 -27.84
N ILE A 452 5.64 4.34 -26.87
CA ILE A 452 6.03 4.58 -25.48
C ILE A 452 7.17 3.63 -25.12
N ASP A 453 8.31 4.19 -24.70
CA ASP A 453 9.44 3.37 -24.26
C ASP A 453 9.34 3.02 -22.78
N LEU A 454 8.69 1.90 -22.48
CA LEU A 454 8.67 1.39 -21.12
C LEU A 454 9.92 0.55 -20.81
N ASN A 455 10.67 0.05 -21.80
CA ASN A 455 11.86 -0.78 -21.60
C ASN A 455 13.04 0.00 -20.99
N GLU A 456 13.51 1.07 -21.66
CA GLU A 456 14.65 1.86 -21.17
C GLU A 456 14.30 2.54 -19.83
N ARG A 457 13.05 3.00 -19.71
CA ARG A 457 12.55 3.66 -18.51
C ARG A 457 12.42 2.71 -17.33
N TRP A 458 12.02 1.46 -17.56
CA TRP A 458 12.02 0.42 -16.54
C TRP A 458 13.43 0.15 -16.01
N LEU A 459 14.43 0.02 -16.88
CA LEU A 459 15.83 -0.17 -16.45
C LEU A 459 16.35 1.05 -15.69
N SER A 460 16.05 2.26 -16.15
CA SER A 460 16.39 3.51 -15.44
C SER A 460 15.73 3.58 -14.06
N PHE A 461 14.49 3.10 -13.95
CA PHE A 461 13.79 2.97 -12.68
C PHE A 461 14.53 2.00 -11.75
N LEU A 462 14.88 0.80 -12.24
CA LEU A 462 15.66 -0.17 -11.46
C LEU A 462 17.00 0.41 -10.99
N GLU A 463 17.70 1.20 -11.81
CA GLU A 463 18.92 1.92 -11.38
C GLU A 463 18.60 2.93 -10.25
N SER A 464 17.51 3.68 -10.39
CA SER A 464 17.16 4.78 -9.47
C SER A 464 16.66 4.31 -8.10
N VAL A 465 15.90 3.22 -8.02
CA VAL A 465 15.35 2.68 -6.76
C VAL A 465 16.36 1.86 -5.99
N THR A 466 17.51 1.60 -6.60
CA THR A 466 18.58 0.80 -6.01
C THR A 466 19.82 1.64 -5.71
N ALA A 467 19.97 2.83 -6.30
CA ALA A 467 21.08 3.74 -6.05
C ALA A 467 21.05 4.33 -4.62
N GLY A 468 22.15 4.15 -3.87
CA GLY A 468 22.36 4.82 -2.58
C GLY A 468 21.91 4.04 -1.34
N ASN A 469 21.56 2.76 -1.45
CA ASN A 469 21.13 1.92 -0.32
C ASN A 469 22.30 1.21 0.41
N ASP A 470 23.34 1.98 0.77
CA ASP A 470 24.49 1.51 1.57
C ASP A 470 24.09 1.09 3.00
N THR A 471 22.89 1.47 3.44
CA THR A 471 22.30 1.21 4.77
C THR A 471 21.91 -0.25 5.01
N VAL A 472 21.67 -1.03 3.95
CA VAL A 472 21.17 -2.42 4.05
C VAL A 472 22.23 -3.47 3.67
N GLY A 473 23.42 -3.05 3.21
CA GLY A 473 24.49 -3.96 2.82
C GLY A 473 24.18 -4.86 1.61
N LYS A 474 23.11 -4.57 0.85
CA LYS A 474 22.68 -5.30 -0.35
C LYS A 474 23.05 -4.52 -1.61
N ASN A 475 23.43 -5.23 -2.67
CA ASN A 475 23.68 -4.63 -3.97
C ASN A 475 22.37 -4.33 -4.73
N ASN A 476 22.46 -3.51 -5.77
CA ASN A 476 21.30 -3.06 -6.54
C ASN A 476 20.53 -4.21 -7.23
N TYR A 477 21.22 -5.27 -7.59
CA TYR A 477 20.60 -6.48 -8.12
C TYR A 477 19.63 -7.13 -7.11
N SER A 478 20.04 -7.25 -5.85
CA SER A 478 19.21 -7.82 -4.79
C SER A 478 18.00 -6.94 -4.44
N LEU A 479 18.12 -5.62 -4.58
CA LEU A 479 17.02 -4.68 -4.33
C LEU A 479 15.99 -4.68 -5.48
N ALA A 480 16.41 -4.90 -6.72
CA ALA A 480 15.49 -5.04 -7.85
C ALA A 480 14.52 -6.23 -7.69
N ALA A 481 14.89 -7.25 -6.91
CA ALA A 481 14.05 -8.42 -6.65
C ALA A 481 12.69 -8.08 -6.02
N PHE A 482 12.56 -6.95 -5.32
CA PHE A 482 11.32 -6.54 -4.66
C PHE A 482 10.23 -6.07 -5.62
N TYR A 483 10.56 -5.83 -6.89
CA TYR A 483 9.58 -5.45 -7.93
C TYR A 483 9.21 -6.62 -8.84
N TYR A 484 9.74 -7.81 -8.56
CA TYR A 484 9.47 -9.05 -9.29
C TYR A 484 8.85 -10.07 -8.35
N THR A 485 8.01 -10.96 -8.89
CA THR A 485 7.45 -12.05 -8.07
C THR A 485 8.54 -13.05 -7.66
N CYS A 486 8.39 -13.60 -6.46
CA CYS A 486 9.25 -14.63 -5.89
C CYS A 486 8.44 -15.92 -5.69
N ASP A 487 7.89 -16.46 -6.77
CA ASP A 487 6.93 -17.56 -6.68
C ASP A 487 7.49 -18.81 -5.96
N LYS A 488 6.82 -19.23 -4.87
CA LYS A 488 7.10 -20.49 -4.16
C LYS A 488 6.64 -21.73 -4.95
N ILE A 489 5.72 -21.59 -5.92
CA ILE A 489 5.11 -22.70 -6.67
C ILE A 489 6.15 -23.42 -7.56
N TYR A 490 7.24 -22.73 -7.96
CA TYR A 490 8.25 -23.28 -8.89
C TYR A 490 9.68 -23.37 -8.32
N GLY A 491 9.89 -23.05 -7.05
CA GLY A 491 11.18 -23.27 -6.37
C GLY A 491 12.35 -22.40 -6.86
N ALA A 492 12.09 -21.30 -7.58
CA ALA A 492 13.12 -20.36 -8.03
C ALA A 492 12.58 -18.92 -8.15
N ASN A 493 13.48 -17.94 -7.93
CA ASN A 493 13.23 -16.52 -8.17
C ASN A 493 12.75 -16.27 -9.63
N ASP A 494 11.52 -15.78 -9.81
CA ASP A 494 11.08 -15.29 -11.10
C ASP A 494 11.84 -14.00 -11.46
N LEU A 495 12.36 -13.95 -12.68
CA LEU A 495 13.18 -12.84 -13.18
C LEU A 495 12.47 -12.04 -14.27
N THR A 496 11.26 -12.44 -14.65
CA THR A 496 10.49 -11.84 -15.74
C THR A 496 9.21 -11.20 -15.23
N HIS A 497 8.49 -11.90 -14.35
CA HIS A 497 7.18 -11.48 -13.91
C HIS A 497 7.26 -10.49 -12.74
N ILE A 498 6.49 -9.42 -12.83
CA ILE A 498 6.44 -8.36 -11.82
C ILE A 498 5.37 -8.67 -10.76
N ASN A 499 5.52 -8.07 -9.58
CA ASN A 499 4.50 -8.08 -8.55
C ASN A 499 3.68 -6.78 -8.55
N ASP A 500 2.74 -6.61 -7.62
CA ASP A 500 1.89 -5.40 -7.54
C ASP A 500 2.69 -4.09 -7.48
N HIS A 501 3.80 -4.05 -6.73
CA HIS A 501 4.69 -2.89 -6.69
C HIS A 501 5.35 -2.65 -8.05
N GLY A 502 5.84 -3.72 -8.69
CA GLY A 502 6.42 -3.62 -10.03
C GLY A 502 5.41 -3.15 -11.07
N ALA A 503 4.18 -3.67 -11.03
CA ALA A 503 3.10 -3.27 -11.94
C ALA A 503 2.67 -1.82 -11.74
N ASN A 504 2.46 -1.38 -10.49
CA ASN A 504 2.12 0.01 -10.19
C ASN A 504 3.22 0.97 -10.67
N ASN A 505 4.50 0.62 -10.45
CA ASN A 505 5.60 1.42 -10.96
C ASN A 505 5.69 1.39 -12.49
N ALA A 506 5.42 0.26 -13.14
CA ALA A 506 5.36 0.21 -14.60
C ALA A 506 4.22 1.08 -15.15
N GLY A 507 3.06 1.09 -14.49
CA GLY A 507 1.95 2.01 -14.78
C GLY A 507 2.34 3.47 -14.61
N TYR A 508 3.01 3.83 -13.51
CA TYR A 508 3.55 5.17 -13.28
C TYR A 508 4.51 5.59 -14.39
N ILE A 509 5.43 4.71 -14.77
CA ILE A 509 6.43 4.97 -15.80
C ILE A 509 5.73 5.16 -17.15
N PHE A 510 4.76 4.32 -17.49
CA PHE A 510 3.96 4.47 -18.70
C PHE A 510 3.26 5.84 -18.73
N ALA A 511 2.54 6.23 -17.68
CA ALA A 511 1.84 7.51 -17.60
C ALA A 511 2.81 8.71 -17.64
N SER A 512 3.96 8.59 -16.97
CA SER A 512 5.03 9.59 -17.00
C SER A 512 5.65 9.75 -18.38
N GLU A 513 5.79 8.65 -19.12
CA GLU A 513 6.31 8.65 -20.48
C GLU A 513 5.27 9.19 -21.47
N VAL A 514 3.99 8.89 -21.30
CA VAL A 514 2.88 9.55 -22.01
C VAL A 514 2.97 11.08 -21.84
N LYS A 515 3.14 11.54 -20.59
CA LYS A 515 3.34 12.97 -20.29
C LYS A 515 4.57 13.54 -20.98
N ARG A 516 5.71 12.85 -20.91
CA ARG A 516 6.97 13.31 -21.52
C ARG A 516 6.83 13.44 -23.05
N VAL A 517 6.33 12.39 -23.71
CA VAL A 517 6.14 12.37 -25.16
C VAL A 517 5.15 13.44 -25.60
N TYR A 518 4.05 13.62 -24.86
CA TYR A 518 3.10 14.69 -25.12
C TYR A 518 3.74 16.09 -24.98
N GLU A 519 4.42 16.36 -23.87
CA GLU A 519 4.99 17.68 -23.61
C GLU A 519 6.11 18.05 -24.59
N GLU A 520 6.96 17.09 -24.96
CA GLU A 520 8.00 17.29 -25.98
C GLU A 520 7.41 17.54 -27.37
N GLY A 521 6.34 16.80 -27.73
CA GLY A 521 5.69 16.92 -29.03
C GLY A 521 4.73 18.11 -29.17
N ALA A 522 4.10 18.57 -28.08
CA ALA A 522 3.16 19.69 -28.09
C ALA A 522 3.82 21.02 -28.47
N GLU A 523 5.13 21.14 -28.28
CA GLU A 523 5.93 22.31 -28.71
C GLU A 523 6.62 22.11 -30.07
N ALA A 524 6.58 20.90 -30.63
CA ALA A 524 7.19 20.57 -31.91
C ALA A 524 6.40 21.16 -33.11
N GLN A 525 7.01 21.10 -34.30
CA GLN A 525 6.33 21.58 -35.52
C GLN A 525 5.26 20.56 -35.94
N GLU A 526 4.15 21.03 -36.51
CA GLU A 526 2.98 20.19 -36.86
C GLU A 526 3.32 19.03 -37.84
N ASP A 527 4.47 19.09 -38.50
CA ASP A 527 4.99 18.13 -39.48
C ASP A 527 6.15 17.27 -38.93
N THR A 528 6.26 17.09 -37.62
CA THR A 528 7.23 16.17 -37.01
C THR A 528 6.59 14.96 -36.36
N VAL A 529 7.40 13.90 -36.19
CA VAL A 529 6.99 12.67 -35.50
C VAL A 529 6.55 12.97 -34.07
N GLU A 530 7.28 13.83 -33.37
CA GLU A 530 6.99 14.21 -31.99
C GLU A 530 5.60 14.84 -31.88
N TYR A 531 5.25 15.76 -32.78
CA TYR A 531 3.93 16.38 -32.80
C TYR A 531 2.83 15.35 -33.01
N VAL A 532 2.98 14.47 -34.00
CA VAL A 532 1.98 13.42 -34.30
C VAL A 532 1.75 12.52 -33.08
N GLN A 533 2.82 12.04 -32.45
CA GLN A 533 2.71 11.19 -31.25
C GLN A 533 2.04 11.94 -30.09
N ALA A 534 2.34 13.22 -29.89
CA ALA A 534 1.65 14.02 -28.87
C ALA A 534 0.14 14.15 -29.15
N GLN A 535 -0.28 14.30 -30.41
CA GLN A 535 -1.72 14.36 -30.72
C GLN A 535 -2.43 13.03 -30.45
N VAL A 536 -1.76 11.90 -30.68
CA VAL A 536 -2.29 10.57 -30.33
C VAL A 536 -2.54 10.46 -28.83
N LEU A 537 -1.58 10.91 -28.02
CA LEU A 537 -1.55 10.75 -26.57
C LEU A 537 -2.30 11.83 -25.78
N GLU A 538 -2.94 12.80 -26.44
CA GLU A 538 -3.52 13.98 -25.77
C GLU A 538 -4.54 13.61 -24.68
N ASP A 539 -5.44 12.66 -24.94
CA ASP A 539 -6.49 12.32 -23.96
C ASP A 539 -5.90 11.59 -22.75
N LEU A 540 -4.95 10.67 -22.97
CA LEU A 540 -4.22 9.99 -21.89
C LEU A 540 -3.43 11.00 -21.04
N TYR A 541 -2.73 11.95 -21.68
CA TYR A 541 -2.03 13.01 -20.96
C TYR A 541 -2.98 13.82 -20.07
N ARG A 542 -4.14 14.22 -20.61
CA ARG A 542 -5.13 15.01 -19.86
C ARG A 542 -5.64 14.25 -18.64
N ASP A 543 -6.05 13.00 -18.83
CA ASP A 543 -6.54 12.14 -17.76
C ASP A 543 -5.48 11.95 -16.65
N TYR A 544 -4.24 11.63 -17.02
CA TYR A 544 -3.14 11.52 -16.04
C TYR A 544 -2.90 12.83 -15.27
N MET A 545 -2.92 13.97 -15.97
CA MET A 545 -2.73 15.28 -15.36
C MET A 545 -3.85 15.69 -14.40
N ASP A 546 -5.08 15.27 -14.68
CA ASP A 546 -6.25 15.61 -13.86
C ASP A 546 -6.36 14.73 -12.60
N HIS A 547 -5.79 13.52 -12.59
CA HIS A 547 -5.97 12.55 -11.50
C HIS A 547 -4.73 12.22 -10.65
N ARG A 548 -3.59 11.83 -11.25
CA ARG A 548 -2.45 11.26 -10.47
C ARG A 548 -1.06 11.81 -10.80
N SER A 549 -0.94 12.88 -11.59
CA SER A 549 0.36 13.39 -12.08
C SER A 549 1.40 13.83 -11.04
N GLU A 550 1.01 14.01 -9.78
CA GLU A 550 1.93 14.40 -8.68
C GLU A 550 2.46 13.20 -7.89
N THR A 551 1.94 11.99 -8.12
CA THR A 551 2.40 10.78 -7.42
C THR A 551 3.82 10.40 -7.82
N GLN A 552 4.62 9.93 -6.87
CA GLN A 552 5.98 9.43 -7.10
C GLN A 552 5.96 7.91 -7.32
N PRO A 553 7.02 7.35 -7.93
CA PRO A 553 7.16 5.90 -8.01
C PRO A 553 7.11 5.30 -6.61
N ASP A 554 6.32 4.24 -6.48
CA ASP A 554 6.07 3.54 -5.22
C ASP A 554 7.32 2.75 -4.81
N ARG A 555 8.10 3.31 -3.88
CA ARG A 555 9.31 2.68 -3.37
C ARG A 555 8.95 1.77 -2.21
N VAL A 556 9.45 0.53 -2.28
CA VAL A 556 9.37 -0.40 -1.14
C VAL A 556 10.08 0.23 0.08
N PRO A 557 9.41 0.33 1.26
CA PRO A 557 9.96 0.96 2.45
C PRO A 557 11.32 0.39 2.90
N ASP A 558 12.18 1.24 3.44
CA ASP A 558 13.53 0.86 3.88
C ASP A 558 13.51 -0.22 4.96
N GLU A 559 12.47 -0.27 5.81
CA GLU A 559 12.31 -1.33 6.81
C GLU A 559 12.12 -2.72 6.16
N ILE A 560 11.37 -2.78 5.05
CA ILE A 560 11.15 -4.01 4.29
C ILE A 560 12.43 -4.41 3.53
N LEU A 561 13.14 -3.44 2.97
CA LEU A 561 14.42 -3.69 2.31
C LEU A 561 15.47 -4.23 3.28
N ALA A 562 15.53 -3.68 4.50
CA ALA A 562 16.45 -4.04 5.58
C ALA A 562 16.30 -5.47 6.10
N ALA A 563 15.11 -6.08 5.96
CA ALA A 563 14.79 -7.42 6.46
C ALA A 563 15.49 -8.60 5.71
N GLY A 564 16.47 -8.34 4.85
CA GLY A 564 17.43 -9.38 4.41
C GLY A 564 17.02 -10.26 3.20
N GLY A 565 15.73 -10.54 2.97
CA GLY A 565 15.25 -11.35 1.82
C GLY A 565 14.28 -10.61 0.91
N ALA A 566 14.17 -11.03 -0.36
CA ALA A 566 13.00 -10.67 -1.17
C ALA A 566 11.74 -11.30 -0.54
N PRO A 567 10.56 -10.66 -0.61
CA PRO A 567 9.58 -10.70 0.46
C PRO A 567 8.61 -11.88 0.44
N ASN A 568 8.81 -12.88 -0.41
CA ASN A 568 7.97 -14.07 -0.31
C ASN A 568 8.38 -14.97 0.89
N ALA A 569 9.38 -14.52 1.67
CA ALA A 569 9.65 -14.97 3.03
C ALA A 569 9.43 -13.87 4.11
N PHE A 570 9.08 -12.63 3.73
CA PHE A 570 9.16 -11.45 4.61
C PHE A 570 8.07 -10.38 4.45
N TYR A 571 7.06 -10.55 3.59
CA TYR A 571 5.76 -9.99 3.97
C TYR A 571 5.26 -10.92 5.08
N PRO A 572 5.03 -10.41 6.30
CA PRO A 572 4.40 -11.22 7.30
C PRO A 572 3.05 -11.63 6.72
N ASP A 573 2.88 -12.92 6.46
CA ASP A 573 1.64 -13.54 6.87
C ASP A 573 1.47 -13.08 8.32
N LYS A 574 0.65 -12.05 8.52
CA LYS A 574 0.03 -11.87 9.82
C LYS A 574 -0.60 -13.22 10.09
N PHE A 575 -0.02 -13.93 11.05
CA PHE A 575 -0.55 -15.12 11.72
C PHE A 575 -1.12 -16.16 10.73
N ASN A 576 -0.42 -17.25 10.42
CA ASN A 576 -0.31 -18.38 11.34
C ASN A 576 0.56 -19.49 10.75
N ALA A 577 1.26 -20.20 11.63
CA ALA A 577 1.48 -21.63 11.44
C ALA A 577 1.56 -22.28 12.82
N GLY A 578 0.56 -23.12 13.13
CA GLY A 578 0.53 -23.95 14.31
C GLY A 578 1.67 -24.97 14.35
N ALA A 579 2.07 -25.28 15.59
CA ALA A 579 2.75 -26.48 16.06
C ALA A 579 4.16 -26.82 15.51
N VAL A 580 5.16 -26.04 15.93
CA VAL A 580 6.56 -26.49 16.03
C VAL A 580 6.96 -26.55 17.51
N ALA A 581 7.61 -27.63 17.94
CA ALA A 581 7.98 -27.87 19.33
C ALA A 581 9.01 -26.85 19.82
N ALA A 582 8.70 -26.13 20.91
CA ALA A 582 9.64 -25.22 21.57
C ALA A 582 10.63 -26.01 22.47
N TYR A 583 11.88 -25.56 22.53
CA TYR A 583 12.83 -26.07 23.52
C TYR A 583 12.52 -25.47 24.91
N PRO A 584 12.62 -26.25 26.00
CA PRO A 584 12.39 -25.74 27.34
C PRO A 584 13.40 -24.64 27.65
N ALA A 585 12.89 -23.47 27.97
CA ALA A 585 13.66 -22.30 28.34
C ALA A 585 13.06 -21.68 29.60
N GLN A 586 13.93 -21.16 30.46
CA GLN A 586 13.58 -20.53 31.71
C GLN A 586 14.03 -19.07 31.68
N ILE A 587 13.13 -18.16 32.01
CA ILE A 587 13.52 -16.77 32.28
C ILE A 587 14.23 -16.76 33.62
N THR A 588 15.46 -16.28 33.63
CA THR A 588 16.34 -16.30 34.80
C THR A 588 16.43 -14.95 35.49
N ASP A 589 16.29 -13.85 34.75
CA ASP A 589 16.27 -12.51 35.31
C ASP A 589 15.46 -11.54 34.44
N VAL A 590 14.92 -10.48 35.07
CA VAL A 590 14.29 -9.35 34.40
C VAL A 590 14.81 -8.09 35.04
N ARG A 591 15.58 -7.28 34.31
CA ARG A 591 16.24 -6.11 34.88
C ARG A 591 15.48 -4.84 34.58
N LYS A 592 15.59 -3.90 35.53
CA LYS A 592 15.05 -2.55 35.42
C LYS A 592 16.18 -1.55 35.26
N ASP A 593 16.14 -0.74 34.21
CA ASP A 593 16.91 0.49 34.14
C ASP A 593 15.97 1.67 34.37
N TYR A 594 16.37 2.59 35.25
CA TYR A 594 15.58 3.78 35.61
C TYR A 594 14.17 3.48 36.16
N GLY A 595 13.94 2.27 36.69
CA GLY A 595 12.65 1.85 37.25
C GLY A 595 11.70 1.15 36.27
N ILE A 596 12.09 1.03 34.99
CA ILE A 596 11.32 0.39 33.92
C ILE A 596 12.05 -0.88 33.49
N PHE A 597 11.32 -1.98 33.25
CA PHE A 597 11.93 -3.22 32.80
C PHE A 597 12.50 -3.04 31.38
N THR A 598 13.81 -3.19 31.22
CA THR A 598 14.53 -2.92 29.96
C THR A 598 15.16 -4.17 29.35
N THR A 599 15.40 -5.22 30.15
CA THR A 599 15.99 -6.46 29.66
C THR A 599 15.43 -7.72 30.31
N VAL A 600 15.42 -8.82 29.55
CA VAL A 600 15.09 -10.18 30.00
C VAL A 600 16.27 -11.11 29.73
N ASP A 601 16.63 -11.92 30.71
CA ASP A 601 17.62 -12.98 30.60
C ASP A 601 16.91 -14.34 30.48
N VAL A 602 17.20 -15.09 29.42
CA VAL A 602 16.63 -16.42 29.17
C VAL A 602 17.75 -17.47 29.17
N GLU A 603 17.55 -18.56 29.92
CA GLU A 603 18.42 -19.73 30.02
C GLU A 603 17.74 -20.93 29.37
N ILE A 604 18.48 -21.67 28.54
CA ILE A 604 17.94 -22.83 27.81
C ILE A 604 18.46 -24.11 28.46
N ILE A 605 17.54 -25.05 28.68
CA ILE A 605 17.78 -26.19 29.56
C ILE A 605 18.44 -27.38 28.81
N ASP A 606 18.60 -27.31 27.48
CA ASP A 606 19.33 -28.35 26.72
C ASP A 606 19.97 -27.85 25.40
N ASN A 607 20.88 -28.65 24.84
CA ASN A 607 21.59 -28.35 23.58
C ASN A 607 20.69 -28.58 22.35
N MET A 608 20.33 -27.49 21.65
CA MET A 608 19.45 -27.55 20.47
C MET A 608 20.15 -28.04 19.20
N LYS A 609 21.49 -27.98 19.12
CA LYS A 609 22.30 -28.26 17.92
C LYS A 609 21.94 -27.43 16.68
N SER A 610 21.14 -26.36 16.82
CA SER A 610 20.71 -25.47 15.74
C SER A 610 20.53 -24.02 16.21
N TYR A 611 20.26 -23.10 15.27
CA TYR A 611 19.97 -21.70 15.58
C TYR A 611 18.56 -21.58 16.18
N GLY A 612 18.25 -20.53 16.94
CA GLY A 612 16.90 -20.33 17.47
C GLY A 612 16.50 -18.87 17.66
N LYS A 613 15.23 -18.64 17.98
CA LYS A 613 14.68 -17.32 18.34
C LYS A 613 13.76 -17.40 19.55
N VAL A 614 13.73 -16.32 20.35
CA VAL A 614 12.97 -16.26 21.61
C VAL A 614 11.76 -15.33 21.45
N ARG A 615 10.61 -15.77 21.96
CA ARG A 615 9.38 -14.98 22.09
C ARG A 615 8.97 -14.86 23.55
N LEU A 616 8.55 -13.67 23.97
CA LEU A 616 7.95 -13.39 25.27
C LEU A 616 6.48 -13.08 25.06
N ASP A 617 5.59 -13.96 25.48
CA ASP A 617 4.15 -13.69 25.51
C ASP A 617 3.82 -12.97 26.82
N LEU A 618 3.09 -11.85 26.76
CA LEU A 618 2.71 -11.01 27.91
C LEU A 618 1.22 -11.17 28.20
N PHE A 619 0.88 -11.28 29.47
CA PHE A 619 -0.49 -11.47 29.97
C PHE A 619 -0.80 -10.40 31.03
N ASP A 620 -2.05 -9.95 31.09
CA ASP A 620 -2.53 -9.13 32.19
C ASP A 620 -2.83 -9.97 33.44
N GLU A 621 -3.24 -9.29 34.52
CA GLU A 621 -3.61 -9.92 35.81
C GLU A 621 -4.76 -10.93 35.69
N SER A 622 -5.57 -10.88 34.63
CA SER A 622 -6.67 -11.82 34.39
C SER A 622 -6.22 -13.09 33.65
N GLY A 623 -4.93 -13.19 33.29
CA GLY A 623 -4.39 -14.26 32.46
C GLY A 623 -4.72 -14.10 30.98
N LYS A 624 -5.27 -12.95 30.56
CA LYS A 624 -5.52 -12.64 29.16
C LYS A 624 -4.22 -12.17 28.53
N GLN A 625 -3.84 -12.78 27.41
CA GLN A 625 -2.67 -12.33 26.65
C GLN A 625 -2.92 -10.91 26.13
N ILE A 626 -2.03 -9.99 26.48
CA ILE A 626 -2.13 -8.58 26.09
C ILE A 626 -1.14 -8.21 25.00
N ASP A 627 -0.01 -8.92 24.89
CA ASP A 627 1.00 -8.65 23.86
C ASP A 627 1.96 -9.85 23.68
N SER A 628 2.83 -9.81 22.67
CA SER A 628 3.98 -10.71 22.51
C SER A 628 5.17 -9.98 21.90
N VAL A 629 6.36 -10.15 22.49
CA VAL A 629 7.60 -9.50 22.05
C VAL A 629 8.61 -10.55 21.59
N TRP A 630 9.13 -10.39 20.38
CA TRP A 630 10.21 -11.23 19.84
C TRP A 630 11.58 -10.59 20.08
N THR A 631 12.60 -11.42 20.26
CA THR A 631 13.98 -10.92 20.37
C THR A 631 14.53 -10.49 19.01
N THR A 632 15.31 -9.41 19.00
CA THR A 632 15.95 -8.86 17.80
C THR A 632 17.11 -9.73 17.33
N ASP A 633 17.88 -10.29 18.27
CA ASP A 633 19.03 -11.13 17.98
C ASP A 633 18.66 -12.62 17.83
N TRP A 634 19.44 -13.30 16.98
CA TRP A 634 19.38 -14.75 16.80
C TRP A 634 20.21 -15.45 17.87
N LEU A 635 19.71 -16.59 18.33
CA LEU A 635 20.45 -17.47 19.22
C LEU A 635 21.26 -18.48 18.40
N ASP A 636 22.58 -18.49 18.58
CA ASP A 636 23.46 -19.55 18.09
C ASP A 636 23.80 -20.53 19.23
N ASN A 637 23.20 -21.72 19.20
CA ASN A 637 23.46 -22.81 20.15
C ASN A 637 24.19 -24.00 19.49
N THR A 638 24.76 -23.82 18.30
CA THR A 638 25.34 -24.90 17.49
C THR A 638 26.64 -25.47 18.08
N ALA A 639 27.31 -24.71 18.95
CA ALA A 639 28.62 -25.04 19.51
C ALA A 639 28.62 -25.44 21.00
N MET A 640 27.46 -25.46 21.67
CA MET A 640 27.42 -25.70 23.13
C MET A 640 27.52 -27.19 23.48
N LYS A 641 28.10 -27.51 24.64
CA LYS A 641 28.15 -28.90 25.16
C LYS A 641 26.84 -29.24 25.88
N PRO A 642 26.38 -30.50 25.89
CA PRO A 642 25.24 -30.91 26.72
C PRO A 642 25.45 -30.48 28.18
N GLY A 643 24.50 -29.72 28.74
CA GLY A 643 24.58 -29.13 30.09
C GLY A 643 25.33 -27.78 30.20
N ALA A 644 25.63 -27.10 29.09
CA ALA A 644 26.17 -25.74 29.10
C ALA A 644 25.03 -24.70 28.93
N PHE A 645 25.00 -23.70 29.82
CA PHE A 645 23.99 -22.65 29.84
C PHE A 645 24.46 -21.42 29.05
N ALA A 646 23.58 -20.82 28.24
CA ALA A 646 23.76 -19.47 27.69
C ALA A 646 22.71 -18.56 28.31
N THR A 647 23.15 -17.51 29.02
CA THR A 647 22.29 -16.39 29.38
C THR A 647 22.29 -15.43 28.20
N LEU A 648 21.12 -15.23 27.60
CA LEU A 648 20.97 -14.29 26.49
C LEU A 648 20.33 -13.01 27.00
N HIS A 649 20.99 -11.88 26.75
CA HIS A 649 20.55 -10.56 27.16
C HIS A 649 19.75 -9.93 26.03
N PHE A 650 18.49 -9.60 26.28
CA PHE A 650 17.63 -8.96 25.27
C PHE A 650 17.24 -7.55 25.71
N GLU A 651 17.49 -6.53 24.88
CA GLU A 651 16.94 -5.18 25.07
C GLU A 651 15.50 -5.13 24.55
N LEU A 652 14.56 -4.78 25.43
CA LEU A 652 13.18 -4.51 25.05
C LEU A 652 13.16 -3.10 24.43
N GLY A 653 12.64 -2.97 23.20
CA GLY A 653 12.53 -1.68 22.50
C GLY A 653 11.54 -0.71 23.15
N SER A 654 10.69 -0.03 22.38
CA SER A 654 9.69 0.95 22.87
C SER A 654 8.56 0.38 23.74
N ALA A 655 8.63 -0.90 24.13
CA ALA A 655 7.65 -1.57 24.96
C ALA A 655 7.97 -1.34 26.45
N VAL A 656 7.12 -0.58 27.13
CA VAL A 656 7.12 -0.46 28.60
C VAL A 656 6.34 -1.65 29.15
N LEU A 657 7.00 -2.59 29.83
CA LEU A 657 6.30 -3.70 30.50
C LEU A 657 5.38 -3.13 31.59
N PRO A 658 4.10 -3.59 31.67
CA PRO A 658 3.19 -3.14 32.73
C PRO A 658 3.72 -3.56 34.12
N GLU A 659 3.46 -2.77 35.16
CA GLU A 659 3.92 -3.08 36.53
C GLU A 659 3.35 -4.38 37.11
N LYS A 660 2.30 -4.95 36.51
CA LYS A 660 1.63 -6.19 36.91
C LYS A 660 1.10 -6.96 35.69
N GLY A 661 1.06 -8.29 35.78
CA GLY A 661 0.78 -9.21 34.66
C GLY A 661 1.59 -10.50 34.75
N SER A 662 1.64 -11.32 33.69
CA SER A 662 2.56 -12.47 33.58
C SER A 662 3.23 -12.52 32.21
N TYR A 663 4.28 -13.31 32.08
CA TYR A 663 5.00 -13.50 30.83
C TYR A 663 5.54 -14.93 30.69
N VAL A 664 5.59 -15.42 29.46
CA VAL A 664 6.06 -16.77 29.11
C VAL A 664 7.11 -16.66 28.01
N ALA A 665 8.32 -17.17 28.26
CA ALA A 665 9.34 -17.30 27.22
C ALA A 665 9.20 -18.62 26.46
N ARG A 666 9.30 -18.55 25.13
CA ARG A 666 9.33 -19.72 24.24
C ARG A 666 10.53 -19.62 23.30
N VAL A 667 11.26 -20.72 23.13
CA VAL A 667 12.43 -20.78 22.22
C VAL A 667 12.14 -21.72 21.06
N TYR A 668 12.27 -21.18 19.86
CA TYR A 668 11.99 -21.89 18.61
C TYR A 668 13.30 -22.25 17.90
N PRO A 669 13.58 -23.53 17.62
CA PRO A 669 14.76 -23.97 16.89
C PRO A 669 14.60 -23.77 15.38
N VAL A 670 15.73 -23.69 14.67
CA VAL A 670 15.85 -23.51 13.23
C VAL A 670 16.96 -24.44 12.73
N ASP A 671 16.57 -25.63 12.27
CA ASP A 671 17.53 -26.57 11.68
C ASP A 671 17.91 -26.13 10.25
N ASP A 672 19.18 -26.34 9.92
CA ASP A 672 19.93 -25.89 8.73
C ASP A 672 19.17 -25.36 7.49
N ILE A 673 19.72 -24.25 7.01
CA ILE A 673 19.28 -23.23 6.03
C ILE A 673 18.83 -23.71 4.63
N GLU A 674 18.68 -25.01 4.33
CA GLU A 674 18.40 -25.48 2.96
C GLU A 674 17.19 -26.41 2.76
N GLY A 675 16.36 -26.70 3.75
CA GLY A 675 15.08 -27.38 3.45
C GLY A 675 14.27 -27.87 4.62
N LEU A 676 13.31 -27.06 5.09
CA LEU A 676 12.18 -27.48 5.92
C LEU A 676 10.93 -26.63 5.58
N TYR A 677 10.33 -26.93 4.42
CA TYR A 677 8.89 -26.80 4.19
C TYR A 677 8.38 -28.21 3.87
N ASP A 678 8.22 -29.03 4.90
CA ASP A 678 7.25 -30.13 4.86
C ASP A 678 7.01 -30.62 6.27
N GLY A 679 5.82 -30.28 6.78
CA GLY A 679 5.40 -30.53 8.14
C GLY A 679 5.19 -32.02 8.40
N ASN A 680 5.80 -32.52 9.48
CA ASN A 680 5.27 -33.60 10.32
C ASN A 680 6.18 -33.84 11.54
N ALA A 681 5.77 -33.45 12.75
CA ALA A 681 6.28 -34.00 14.02
C ALA A 681 5.31 -33.77 15.20
N ARG A 682 5.33 -34.68 16.19
CA ARG A 682 4.37 -34.81 17.33
C ARG A 682 4.91 -34.23 18.65
N ALA A 683 4.01 -33.93 19.59
CA ALA A 683 4.21 -33.12 20.83
C ALA A 683 4.58 -33.89 22.14
N MET A 684 5.24 -33.17 23.07
CA MET A 684 5.08 -33.25 24.55
C MET A 684 5.39 -31.85 25.16
N SER A 685 4.65 -31.45 26.21
CA SER A 685 4.56 -30.08 26.76
C SER A 685 5.41 -29.82 28.03
N GLY A 686 5.81 -28.55 28.24
CA GLY A 686 6.18 -27.96 29.53
C GLY A 686 6.06 -26.42 29.48
N GLU A 687 5.22 -25.81 30.32
CA GLU A 687 5.01 -24.36 30.44
C GLU A 687 5.80 -23.79 31.63
N PHE A 688 6.39 -22.60 31.49
CA PHE A 688 6.87 -21.79 32.63
C PHE A 688 6.44 -20.33 32.45
N SER A 689 5.64 -19.83 33.39
CA SER A 689 5.19 -18.44 33.50
C SER A 689 5.95 -17.69 34.59
N GLY A 690 6.17 -16.38 34.41
CA GLY A 690 6.64 -15.45 35.44
C GLY A 690 5.70 -14.26 35.57
N ASN A 691 5.39 -13.79 36.79
CA ASN A 691 4.51 -12.62 37.00
C ASN A 691 5.32 -11.30 37.09
N LEU A 692 4.79 -10.21 36.52
CA LEU A 692 5.29 -8.83 36.60
C LEU A 692 5.00 -8.16 37.96
N SER A 693 4.07 -8.70 38.75
CA SER A 693 3.86 -8.25 40.11
C SER A 693 4.94 -8.84 41.03
N ASN A 694 5.29 -8.15 42.12
CA ASN A 694 6.06 -8.74 43.21
C ASN A 694 5.32 -9.94 43.87
N GLU A 695 4.23 -10.47 43.32
CA GLU A 695 3.42 -11.49 43.96
C GLU A 695 4.18 -12.80 44.10
N VAL A 696 3.99 -13.36 45.28
CA VAL A 696 4.57 -14.61 45.74
C VAL A 696 3.97 -15.75 44.90
N PRO A 697 4.77 -16.67 44.31
CA PRO A 697 4.22 -17.68 43.39
C PRO A 697 3.19 -18.60 44.09
N THR A 698 2.06 -18.86 43.43
CA THR A 698 0.90 -19.57 44.00
C THR A 698 0.93 -21.09 43.78
N GLY A 699 2.12 -21.68 43.62
CA GLY A 699 2.31 -23.11 43.30
C GLY A 699 3.45 -23.73 44.11
N ASP A 700 3.61 -25.06 44.01
CA ASP A 700 4.70 -25.77 44.68
C ASP A 700 6.08 -25.34 44.14
N LEU A 701 6.81 -24.60 44.97
CA LEU A 701 8.11 -24.04 44.69
C LEU A 701 9.21 -25.10 44.62
N ALA A 702 9.00 -26.27 45.25
CA ALA A 702 9.99 -27.35 45.30
C ALA A 702 9.91 -28.26 44.07
N LEU A 703 8.79 -28.27 43.33
CA LEU A 703 8.57 -29.13 42.17
C LEU A 703 9.74 -29.05 41.15
N GLN A 704 10.32 -30.21 40.89
CA GLN A 704 11.48 -30.49 40.05
C GLN A 704 12.74 -29.65 40.37
N LYS A 705 12.87 -29.14 41.61
CA LYS A 705 14.04 -28.36 42.02
C LYS A 705 15.24 -29.24 42.33
N PRO A 706 16.47 -28.72 42.17
CA PRO A 706 17.66 -29.48 42.49
C PRO A 706 17.73 -29.87 43.95
N VAL A 707 18.00 -31.15 44.18
CA VAL A 707 18.09 -31.75 45.49
C VAL A 707 19.52 -32.21 45.75
N THR A 708 20.02 -31.96 46.95
CA THR A 708 21.27 -32.53 47.46
C THR A 708 20.97 -33.32 48.72
N ALA A 709 20.96 -34.65 48.60
CA ALA A 709 20.85 -35.54 49.73
C ALA A 709 22.24 -35.88 50.31
N SER A 710 22.35 -35.99 51.62
CA SER A 710 23.57 -36.45 52.27
C SER A 710 23.87 -37.92 51.95
N LYS A 711 22.81 -38.72 51.70
CA LYS A 711 22.84 -40.14 51.37
C LYS A 711 21.58 -40.55 50.62
N GLU A 712 21.69 -41.56 49.76
CA GLU A 712 20.58 -42.10 48.96
C GLU A 712 20.72 -43.63 48.82
N ALA A 713 19.61 -44.35 48.98
CA ALA A 713 19.52 -45.76 48.69
C ALA A 713 19.35 -45.99 47.17
N SER A 714 19.91 -47.10 46.68
CA SER A 714 19.77 -47.50 45.28
C SER A 714 18.29 -47.64 44.90
N GLY A 715 17.84 -46.89 43.89
CA GLY A 715 16.44 -46.86 43.44
C GLY A 715 15.54 -45.83 44.13
N HIS A 716 16.07 -45.04 45.07
CA HIS A 716 15.32 -44.05 45.86
C HIS A 716 16.06 -42.69 45.95
N PRO A 717 16.37 -42.04 44.80
CA PRO A 717 17.11 -40.78 44.75
C PRO A 717 16.31 -39.61 45.34
N GLY A 718 17.02 -38.56 45.77
CA GLY A 718 16.44 -37.35 46.36
C GLY A 718 15.56 -36.58 45.39
N SER A 719 15.76 -36.75 44.09
CA SER A 719 14.91 -36.16 43.05
C SER A 719 13.45 -36.63 43.12
N TYR A 720 13.18 -37.80 43.70
CA TYR A 720 11.81 -38.28 43.92
C TYR A 720 11.07 -37.48 44.99
N LEU A 721 11.78 -36.77 45.87
CA LEU A 721 11.14 -35.96 46.90
C LEU A 721 10.45 -34.71 46.36
N VAL A 722 10.66 -34.38 45.09
CA VAL A 722 10.19 -33.14 44.48
C VAL A 722 9.64 -33.37 43.07
N ASP A 723 9.31 -34.61 42.71
CA ASP A 723 8.80 -34.93 41.36
C ASP A 723 7.28 -34.75 41.24
N GLY A 724 6.59 -34.53 42.36
CA GLY A 724 5.13 -34.41 42.45
C GLY A 724 4.39 -35.75 42.35
N ASP A 725 5.11 -36.88 42.35
CA ASP A 725 4.57 -38.24 42.32
C ASP A 725 4.68 -38.89 43.70
N GLU A 726 3.60 -38.83 44.49
CA GLU A 726 3.54 -39.41 45.83
C GLU A 726 3.69 -40.95 45.87
N THR A 727 3.84 -41.62 44.72
CA THR A 727 4.11 -43.06 44.62
C THR A 727 5.60 -43.41 44.57
N THR A 728 6.48 -42.45 44.27
CA THR A 728 7.93 -42.60 44.35
C THR A 728 8.40 -42.20 45.76
N VAL A 729 9.59 -42.67 46.18
CA VAL A 729 10.13 -42.31 47.50
C VAL A 729 11.62 -42.07 47.46
N TRP A 730 12.06 -40.98 48.10
CA TRP A 730 13.44 -40.81 48.52
C TRP A 730 13.70 -41.60 49.81
N SER A 731 14.85 -42.26 49.89
CA SER A 731 15.30 -42.95 51.10
C SER A 731 16.80 -42.77 51.32
N PRO A 732 17.25 -42.41 52.54
CA PRO A 732 18.66 -42.43 52.88
C PRO A 732 19.21 -43.85 53.18
N GLY A 733 18.37 -44.90 53.07
CA GLY A 733 18.74 -46.27 53.43
C GLY A 733 18.68 -46.53 54.95
N GLY A 734 19.57 -47.40 55.44
CA GLY A 734 19.57 -47.84 56.85
C GLY A 734 20.21 -46.86 57.86
N ASP A 735 20.55 -45.65 57.43
CA ASP A 735 21.25 -44.68 58.26
C ASP A 735 20.38 -44.05 59.35
N ALA A 736 21.00 -43.80 60.51
CA ALA A 736 20.30 -43.26 61.68
C ALA A 736 19.96 -41.76 61.53
N THR A 737 20.72 -41.02 60.71
CA THR A 737 20.49 -39.60 60.41
C THR A 737 20.79 -39.30 58.96
N ALA A 738 20.01 -38.41 58.34
CA ALA A 738 20.21 -38.00 56.95
C ALA A 738 19.65 -36.60 56.73
N ASN A 739 20.27 -35.84 55.83
CA ASN A 739 19.81 -34.52 55.43
C ASN A 739 19.52 -34.50 53.93
N ILE A 740 18.53 -33.73 53.53
CA ILE A 740 18.22 -33.45 52.13
C ILE A 740 17.93 -31.98 51.98
N ILE A 741 18.55 -31.35 50.98
CA ILE A 741 18.45 -29.91 50.74
C ILE A 741 17.85 -29.69 49.37
N VAL A 742 16.76 -28.94 49.30
CA VAL A 742 16.16 -28.48 48.05
C VAL A 742 16.57 -27.04 47.79
N ASP A 743 17.18 -26.76 46.64
CA ASP A 743 17.52 -25.40 46.18
C ASP A 743 16.39 -24.85 45.31
N LEU A 744 15.56 -23.98 45.89
CA LEU A 744 14.45 -23.30 45.20
C LEU A 744 14.92 -22.30 44.14
N LYS A 745 16.24 -22.10 43.99
CA LYS A 745 16.95 -21.19 43.08
C LYS A 745 16.82 -19.70 43.39
N LYS A 746 15.78 -19.30 44.09
CA LYS A 746 15.56 -17.94 44.58
C LYS A 746 15.00 -17.97 46.00
N SER A 747 15.22 -16.90 46.76
CA SER A 747 14.66 -16.75 48.11
C SER A 747 13.20 -16.33 48.04
N TYR A 748 12.33 -17.02 48.80
CA TYR A 748 10.90 -16.75 48.88
C TYR A 748 10.48 -16.61 50.36
N PRO A 749 9.44 -15.80 50.68
CA PRO A 749 8.84 -15.80 52.00
C PRO A 749 8.01 -17.09 52.19
N ILE A 750 8.62 -18.15 52.71
CA ILE A 750 7.98 -19.46 52.87
C ILE A 750 6.94 -19.38 53.98
N GLY A 751 5.68 -19.66 53.62
CA GLY A 751 4.54 -19.65 54.53
C GLY A 751 4.01 -21.04 54.87
N LYS A 752 4.28 -22.03 54.02
CA LYS A 752 3.74 -23.38 54.18
C LYS A 752 4.65 -24.43 53.54
N ILE A 753 4.83 -25.57 54.21
CA ILE A 753 5.52 -26.74 53.68
C ILE A 753 4.66 -27.98 53.94
N GLU A 754 4.47 -28.81 52.92
CA GLU A 754 3.80 -30.11 53.04
C GLU A 754 4.80 -31.24 52.84
N LEU A 755 4.76 -32.24 53.72
CA LEU A 755 5.60 -33.42 53.69
C LEU A 755 4.74 -34.66 53.58
N ALA A 756 4.86 -35.40 52.48
CA ALA A 756 4.22 -36.70 52.28
C ALA A 756 5.23 -37.82 52.52
N THR A 757 4.83 -38.88 53.22
CA THR A 757 5.74 -39.99 53.53
C THR A 757 5.11 -41.36 53.36
N TYR A 758 5.96 -42.34 53.09
CA TYR A 758 5.53 -43.72 52.88
C TYR A 758 5.41 -44.50 54.21
N ASP A 759 6.20 -44.16 55.24
CA ASP A 759 6.16 -44.82 56.55
C ASP A 759 6.71 -43.93 57.69
N TRP A 760 5.83 -43.22 58.42
CA TRP A 760 6.19 -42.13 59.35
C TRP A 760 6.37 -42.51 60.82
N TYR A 761 6.11 -43.75 61.23
CA TYR A 761 6.03 -44.09 62.66
C TYR A 761 7.29 -43.68 63.46
N GLY A 762 7.13 -42.63 64.28
CA GLY A 762 8.13 -42.15 65.23
C GLY A 762 9.31 -41.36 64.66
N LEU A 763 9.26 -40.87 63.42
CA LEU A 763 10.36 -40.10 62.81
C LEU A 763 10.52 -38.72 63.46
N ALA A 764 11.73 -38.38 63.91
CA ALA A 764 12.06 -37.02 64.33
C ALA A 764 12.71 -36.29 63.14
N TYR A 765 12.32 -35.04 62.90
CA TYR A 765 12.87 -34.26 61.80
C TYR A 765 12.83 -32.77 62.04
N LYS A 766 13.67 -32.04 61.31
CA LYS A 766 13.73 -30.58 61.30
C LYS A 766 13.68 -30.06 59.88
N VAL A 767 12.90 -29.01 59.66
CA VAL A 767 12.94 -28.20 58.45
C VAL A 767 13.63 -26.90 58.79
N GLU A 768 14.67 -26.58 58.03
CA GLU A 768 15.46 -25.37 58.18
C GLU A 768 15.52 -24.64 56.84
N LEU A 769 15.50 -23.30 56.88
CA LEU A 769 15.57 -22.46 55.69
C LEU A 769 16.89 -21.68 55.65
N SER A 770 17.41 -21.43 54.47
CA SER A 770 18.58 -20.57 54.27
C SER A 770 18.44 -19.76 52.99
N GLU A 771 18.86 -18.49 52.98
CA GLU A 771 18.93 -17.70 51.75
C GLU A 771 20.22 -17.96 50.95
N ASN A 772 21.31 -18.34 51.62
CA ASN A 772 22.65 -18.48 51.05
C ASN A 772 23.18 -19.92 50.99
N GLY A 773 22.47 -20.87 51.61
CA GLY A 773 22.81 -22.29 51.60
C GLY A 773 23.84 -22.70 52.65
N THR A 774 24.30 -21.76 53.50
CA THR A 774 25.26 -21.99 54.59
C THR A 774 24.69 -21.70 55.98
N ASP A 775 23.90 -20.63 56.12
CA ASP A 775 23.31 -20.20 57.39
C ASP A 775 21.85 -20.66 57.43
N TYR A 776 21.57 -21.72 58.18
CA TYR A 776 20.24 -22.31 58.27
C TYR A 776 19.52 -21.89 59.54
N GLU A 777 18.31 -21.38 59.39
CA GLU A 777 17.41 -21.01 60.48
C GLU A 777 16.27 -22.04 60.61
N LEU A 778 15.90 -22.38 61.83
CA LEU A 778 14.90 -23.41 62.10
C LEU A 778 13.50 -22.93 61.73
N PHE A 779 12.88 -23.60 60.75
CA PHE A 779 11.50 -23.33 60.33
C PHE A 779 10.49 -24.18 61.10
N TYR A 780 10.81 -25.44 61.32
CA TYR A 780 9.98 -26.35 62.09
C TYR A 780 10.80 -27.52 62.64
N GLU A 781 10.47 -27.99 63.84
CA GLU A 781 11.06 -29.17 64.44
C GLU A 781 9.96 -30.08 64.98
N ASN A 782 9.98 -31.33 64.55
CA ASN A 782 9.23 -32.41 65.16
C ASN A 782 10.16 -33.25 66.04
N PRO A 783 10.10 -33.10 67.38
CA PRO A 783 11.15 -33.61 68.25
C PRO A 783 11.08 -35.10 68.62
N THR A 784 9.97 -35.87 68.53
CA THR A 784 10.03 -37.32 68.92
C THR A 784 8.80 -38.25 68.68
N ALA A 785 9.10 -39.44 68.13
CA ALA A 785 8.88 -40.85 68.56
C ALA A 785 7.64 -41.43 69.31
N SER A 786 6.49 -40.75 69.48
CA SER A 786 5.27 -41.50 69.85
C SER A 786 3.93 -40.85 69.45
N GLY A 787 3.27 -41.45 68.47
CA GLY A 787 1.82 -41.41 68.28
C GLY A 787 1.25 -40.22 67.52
N LYS A 788 1.07 -40.38 66.19
CA LYS A 788 -0.10 -39.94 65.41
C LYS A 788 -0.06 -40.58 64.01
N THR A 789 -1.23 -41.01 63.53
CA THR A 789 -1.50 -41.77 62.30
C THR A 789 -1.98 -40.86 61.18
N GLN A 790 -1.10 -40.05 60.58
CA GLN A 790 -1.39 -39.35 59.32
C GLN A 790 -0.16 -39.42 58.40
N MET A 791 -0.37 -39.74 57.12
CA MET A 791 0.70 -39.98 56.11
C MET A 791 1.24 -38.69 55.47
N GLN A 792 0.74 -37.53 55.91
CA GLN A 792 1.11 -36.21 55.41
C GLN A 792 1.18 -35.26 56.61
N ASP A 793 2.22 -34.43 56.65
CA ASP A 793 2.38 -33.34 57.64
C ASP A 793 2.30 -32.01 56.90
N VAL A 794 1.58 -31.04 57.48
CA VAL A 794 1.40 -29.70 56.90
C VAL A 794 1.92 -28.69 57.92
N ILE A 795 2.99 -28.00 57.55
CA ILE A 795 3.74 -27.08 58.39
C ILE A 795 3.38 -25.65 57.96
N GLU A 796 2.68 -24.94 58.83
CA GLU A 796 2.29 -23.54 58.63
C GLU A 796 2.69 -22.74 59.89
N PRO A 797 3.87 -22.08 59.91
CA PRO A 797 4.27 -21.24 61.04
C PRO A 797 3.42 -19.96 61.14
N GLU A 798 3.39 -19.36 62.33
CA GLU A 798 2.66 -18.10 62.57
C GLU A 798 3.20 -16.91 61.76
N GLN A 799 4.45 -16.98 61.30
CA GLN A 799 5.10 -15.98 60.47
C GLN A 799 5.91 -16.67 59.37
N SER A 800 5.83 -16.14 58.15
CA SER A 800 6.64 -16.62 57.03
C SER A 800 8.11 -16.25 57.20
N MET A 801 8.99 -17.11 56.70
CA MET A 801 10.44 -16.91 56.76
C MET A 801 11.05 -16.99 55.38
N LYS A 802 12.04 -16.14 55.11
CA LYS A 802 12.72 -16.14 53.82
C LYS A 802 13.65 -17.33 53.68
N GLY A 803 13.55 -18.03 52.55
CA GLY A 803 14.40 -19.18 52.26
C GLY A 803 14.54 -19.43 50.77
N ARG A 804 15.77 -19.67 50.33
CA ARG A 804 16.10 -20.25 49.02
C ARG A 804 16.35 -21.75 49.13
N TYR A 805 17.00 -22.18 50.20
CA TYR A 805 17.35 -23.57 50.46
C TYR A 805 16.47 -24.10 51.57
N VAL A 806 15.76 -25.20 51.28
CA VAL A 806 14.92 -25.91 52.25
C VAL A 806 15.67 -27.18 52.64
N LYS A 807 16.14 -27.23 53.87
CA LYS A 807 16.87 -28.38 54.40
C LYS A 807 16.00 -29.17 55.35
N LEU A 808 15.77 -30.43 54.99
CA LEU A 808 15.12 -31.41 55.85
C LEU A 808 16.17 -32.32 56.48
N SER A 809 16.26 -32.30 57.80
CA SER A 809 17.17 -33.14 58.59
C SER A 809 16.37 -34.21 59.33
N LEU A 810 16.63 -35.48 59.05
CA LEU A 810 15.93 -36.64 59.61
C LEU A 810 16.77 -37.37 60.66
N GLN A 811 16.09 -37.90 61.68
CA GLN A 811 16.64 -38.85 62.63
C GLN A 811 15.69 -40.05 62.80
N LYS A 812 16.20 -41.23 62.43
CA LYS A 812 15.49 -42.52 62.50
C LYS A 812 15.48 -43.07 63.94
N PRO A 813 14.38 -43.69 64.41
CA PRO A 813 14.41 -44.51 65.62
C PRO A 813 15.32 -45.75 65.46
N ASP A 814 15.91 -46.22 66.55
CA ASP A 814 16.89 -47.33 66.52
C ASP A 814 16.31 -48.68 66.06
N ASP A 815 14.99 -48.88 66.13
CA ASP A 815 14.28 -50.14 65.84
C ASP A 815 13.79 -50.28 64.38
N ARG A 816 14.04 -49.30 63.51
CA ARG A 816 13.59 -49.29 62.11
C ARG A 816 14.75 -49.46 61.13
N ASN A 817 14.55 -50.19 60.03
CA ASN A 817 15.63 -50.44 59.05
C ASN A 817 15.53 -49.57 57.79
N TRP A 818 14.46 -48.78 57.64
CA TRP A 818 14.18 -48.01 56.42
C TRP A 818 13.34 -46.77 56.74
N ILE A 819 13.57 -45.66 56.03
CA ILE A 819 12.70 -44.47 55.95
C ILE A 819 12.47 -44.11 54.49
N GLY A 820 11.24 -43.75 54.11
CA GLY A 820 10.91 -43.24 52.79
C GLY A 820 10.04 -41.98 52.88
N LEU A 821 10.48 -40.90 52.24
CA LEU A 821 9.68 -39.69 52.02
C LEU A 821 9.16 -39.71 50.59
N ALA A 822 7.87 -39.46 50.42
CA ALA A 822 7.20 -39.52 49.13
C ALA A 822 7.28 -38.18 48.40
N ASP A 823 7.01 -37.06 49.09
CA ASP A 823 7.02 -35.74 48.45
C ASP A 823 7.25 -34.61 49.45
N LEU A 824 7.82 -33.50 49.00
CA LEU A 824 8.01 -32.25 49.73
C LEU A 824 7.53 -31.10 48.85
N LYS A 825 6.43 -30.48 49.28
CA LYS A 825 5.86 -29.30 48.61
C LYS A 825 6.12 -28.05 49.43
N VAL A 826 6.50 -26.97 48.78
CA VAL A 826 6.88 -25.71 49.43
C VAL A 826 6.06 -24.57 48.84
N TYR A 827 5.38 -23.81 49.68
CA TYR A 827 4.52 -22.70 49.29
C TYR A 827 4.93 -21.43 50.01
N ALA A 828 4.85 -20.31 49.30
CA ALA A 828 5.18 -19.02 49.87
C ALA A 828 3.92 -18.27 50.35
N ASP A 829 4.12 -17.34 51.30
CA ASP A 829 3.04 -16.62 51.99
C ASP A 829 2.52 -15.48 51.12
N GLU A 830 1.33 -15.68 50.56
CA GLU A 830 0.64 -14.74 49.67
C GLU A 830 0.23 -13.43 50.37
N ASN A 831 0.12 -13.41 51.71
CA ASN A 831 -0.35 -12.25 52.47
C ASN A 831 0.78 -11.29 52.91
N ALA A 832 2.03 -11.56 52.53
CA ALA A 832 3.19 -10.76 52.94
C ALA A 832 3.30 -9.37 52.25
N GLN A 833 2.31 -8.93 51.44
CA GLN A 833 2.34 -7.65 50.73
C GLN A 833 1.32 -6.62 51.25
N GLY A 834 1.86 -5.43 51.57
CA GLY A 834 1.12 -4.25 52.01
C GLY A 834 0.21 -3.64 50.93
N GLN A 835 -0.68 -2.77 51.41
CA GLN A 835 -1.87 -2.22 50.76
C GLN A 835 -1.68 -1.54 49.39
N LYS A 836 -2.72 -1.65 48.55
CA LYS A 836 -2.94 -1.00 47.25
C LYS A 836 -2.85 0.53 47.30
N GLU A 837 -2.02 1.13 46.45
CA GLU A 837 -2.20 2.50 45.93
C GLU A 837 -1.92 2.53 44.42
N GLU A 838 -2.74 3.27 43.66
CA GLU A 838 -2.56 3.52 42.22
C GLU A 838 -1.44 4.53 41.95
N PRO A 839 -0.75 4.48 40.79
CA PRO A 839 0.34 5.40 40.49
C PRO A 839 -0.14 6.85 40.48
N THR A 840 0.60 7.68 41.21
CA THR A 840 0.32 9.12 41.33
C THR A 840 0.60 9.85 40.02
N THR A 841 -0.08 10.97 39.76
CA THR A 841 0.17 11.83 38.58
C THR A 841 1.65 12.24 38.44
N LEU A 842 2.35 12.37 39.57
CA LEU A 842 3.80 12.61 39.65
C LEU A 842 4.62 11.52 38.95
N GLN A 843 4.26 10.24 39.13
CA GLN A 843 4.97 9.11 38.54
C GLN A 843 4.75 9.02 37.02
N MET A 844 3.57 9.40 36.54
CA MET A 844 3.26 9.43 35.10
C MET A 844 4.06 10.50 34.35
N HIS A 845 4.15 11.72 34.90
CA HIS A 845 4.93 12.80 34.28
C HIS A 845 6.43 12.50 34.25
N ILE A 846 6.96 11.85 35.29
CA ILE A 846 8.36 11.43 35.34
C ILE A 846 8.67 10.39 34.26
N ALA A 847 7.79 9.40 34.06
CA ALA A 847 7.95 8.37 33.02
C ALA A 847 7.93 8.95 31.61
N GLU A 848 7.05 9.93 31.34
CA GLU A 848 6.99 10.62 30.04
C GLU A 848 8.31 11.31 29.68
N VAL A 849 8.93 12.02 30.63
CA VAL A 849 10.21 12.70 30.41
C VAL A 849 11.34 11.71 30.15
N ILE A 850 11.39 10.60 30.89
CA ILE A 850 12.41 9.55 30.70
C ILE A 850 12.25 8.89 29.32
N GLY A 851 11.01 8.58 28.89
CA GLY A 851 10.74 8.04 27.56
C GLY A 851 11.25 8.95 26.44
N LYS A 852 11.02 10.27 26.54
CA LYS A 852 11.53 11.23 25.55
C LYS A 852 13.04 11.39 25.54
N ILE A 853 13.72 11.17 26.66
CA ILE A 853 15.18 11.14 26.73
C ILE A 853 15.74 9.91 26.01
N LEU A 854 15.11 8.74 26.19
CA LEU A 854 15.53 7.49 25.56
C LEU A 854 15.31 7.50 24.03
N GLU A 855 14.22 8.10 23.54
CA GLU A 855 13.92 8.25 22.11
C GLU A 855 15.01 8.98 21.30
N VAL A 856 15.88 9.78 21.96
CA VAL A 856 16.95 10.53 21.29
C VAL A 856 18.02 9.58 20.72
N GLY A 857 18.31 8.47 21.41
CA GLY A 857 19.34 7.51 21.00
C GLY A 857 20.72 8.14 20.77
N THR A 858 21.42 7.73 19.71
CA THR A 858 22.72 8.31 19.31
C THR A 858 22.55 9.75 18.82
N VAL A 859 23.27 10.69 19.45
CA VAL A 859 23.14 12.12 19.16
C VAL A 859 23.92 12.51 17.91
N THR A 860 23.21 12.99 16.89
CA THR A 860 23.76 13.55 15.65
C THR A 860 23.18 14.94 15.38
N TRP A 861 23.63 15.62 14.32
CA TRP A 861 23.04 16.90 13.89
C TRP A 861 21.54 16.81 13.54
N GLU A 862 21.07 15.64 13.10
CA GLU A 862 19.66 15.43 12.71
C GLU A 862 18.76 15.17 13.93
N SER A 863 19.34 14.83 15.08
CA SER A 863 18.61 14.58 16.33
C SER A 863 17.96 15.84 16.93
N GLY A 864 18.11 17.03 16.32
CA GLY A 864 17.72 18.31 16.90
C GLY A 864 16.26 18.42 17.34
N GLU A 865 15.34 17.82 16.59
CA GLU A 865 13.92 17.80 16.95
C GLU A 865 13.64 16.92 18.18
N LYS A 866 14.24 15.73 18.23
CA LYS A 866 14.12 14.80 19.38
C LYS A 866 14.74 15.39 20.65
N VAL A 867 15.89 16.06 20.53
CA VAL A 867 16.54 16.78 21.63
C VAL A 867 15.67 17.92 22.15
N ARG A 868 14.98 18.64 21.24
CA ARG A 868 14.04 19.71 21.60
C ARG A 868 12.82 19.17 22.35
N THR A 869 12.21 18.09 21.87
CA THR A 869 11.02 17.51 22.51
C THR A 869 11.32 16.92 23.89
N ALA A 870 12.49 16.30 24.08
CA ALA A 870 12.94 15.84 25.39
C ALA A 870 13.13 17.01 26.38
N GLN A 871 13.71 18.13 25.91
CA GLN A 871 13.87 19.34 26.71
C GLN A 871 12.51 19.98 27.07
N GLU A 872 11.58 20.05 26.12
CA GLU A 872 10.26 20.62 26.34
C GLU A 872 9.42 19.79 27.33
N ALA A 873 9.54 18.46 27.29
CA ALA A 873 8.91 17.57 28.27
C ALA A 873 9.49 17.83 29.68
N TYR A 874 10.82 17.92 29.81
CA TYR A 874 11.47 18.25 31.08
C TYR A 874 11.06 19.65 31.59
N ASP A 875 10.96 20.65 30.72
CA ASP A 875 10.63 22.03 31.11
C ASP A 875 9.22 22.16 31.69
N LYS A 876 8.28 21.32 31.25
CA LYS A 876 6.90 21.26 31.74
C LYS A 876 6.78 20.70 33.17
N LEU A 877 7.77 19.99 33.68
CA LEU A 877 7.75 19.51 35.07
C LEU A 877 7.78 20.68 36.06
N THR A 878 6.96 20.58 37.11
CA THR A 878 6.98 21.46 38.27
C THR A 878 8.29 21.35 39.04
N LYS A 879 8.53 22.26 39.98
CA LYS A 879 9.76 22.26 40.79
C LYS A 879 9.90 20.97 41.62
N GLU A 880 8.81 20.51 42.23
CA GLU A 880 8.78 19.30 43.04
C GLU A 880 8.96 18.03 42.19
N GLU A 881 8.38 18.00 40.98
CA GLU A 881 8.60 16.92 40.00
C GLU A 881 10.04 16.85 39.48
N LYS A 882 10.69 18.01 39.25
CA LYS A 882 12.11 18.07 38.85
C LYS A 882 13.04 17.60 39.97
N GLU A 883 12.68 17.86 41.23
CA GLU A 883 13.42 17.37 42.40
C GLU A 883 13.23 15.86 42.62
N ALA A 884 12.09 15.30 42.16
CA ALA A 884 11.79 13.87 42.19
C ALA A 884 12.31 13.08 40.96
N LEU A 885 12.70 13.76 39.87
CA LEU A 885 13.28 13.11 38.70
C LEU A 885 14.64 12.47 39.08
N PRO A 886 14.92 11.22 38.69
CA PRO A 886 16.21 10.60 38.94
C PRO A 886 17.35 11.44 38.37
N ALA A 887 18.39 11.69 39.18
CA ALA A 887 19.54 12.51 38.78
C ALA A 887 20.19 12.01 37.46
N SER A 888 20.17 10.70 37.26
CA SER A 888 20.68 10.05 36.04
C SER A 888 19.90 10.44 34.77
N ALA A 889 18.59 10.69 34.86
CA ALA A 889 17.78 11.16 33.73
C ALA A 889 18.06 12.65 33.43
N SER A 890 18.16 13.50 34.46
CA SER A 890 18.52 14.91 34.27
C SER A 890 19.95 15.10 33.73
N ASP A 891 20.88 14.25 34.16
CA ASP A 891 22.27 14.25 33.69
C ASP A 891 22.35 13.81 32.23
N LYS A 892 21.59 12.77 31.85
CA LYS A 892 21.53 12.30 30.46
C LYS A 892 20.97 13.33 29.49
N LEU A 893 19.92 14.05 29.88
CA LEU A 893 19.38 15.15 29.07
C LEU A 893 20.41 16.27 28.89
N THR A 894 21.21 16.56 29.91
CA THR A 894 22.31 17.54 29.85
C THR A 894 23.42 17.08 28.89
N GLU A 895 23.82 15.81 28.97
CA GLU A 895 24.82 15.20 28.10
C GLU A 895 24.39 15.25 26.62
N ILE A 896 23.13 14.86 26.34
CA ILE A 896 22.53 14.87 25.01
C ILE A 896 22.59 16.27 24.38
N LYS A 897 22.27 17.31 25.16
CA LYS A 897 22.29 18.70 24.68
C LYS A 897 23.71 19.18 24.37
N ALA A 898 24.69 18.77 25.18
CA ALA A 898 26.09 19.11 24.94
C ALA A 898 26.62 18.42 23.68
N ALA A 899 26.31 17.13 23.50
CA ALA A 899 26.67 16.35 22.31
C ALA A 899 26.05 16.94 21.04
N TYR A 900 24.78 17.37 21.09
CA TYR A 900 24.11 18.01 19.96
C TYR A 900 24.76 19.34 19.55
N ALA A 901 25.13 20.16 20.55
CA ALA A 901 25.82 21.43 20.30
C ALA A 901 27.21 21.21 19.65
N ALA A 902 27.94 20.16 20.06
CA ALA A 902 29.21 19.77 19.45
C ALA A 902 29.02 19.29 18.00
N ALA A 903 28.05 18.40 17.75
CA ALA A 903 27.73 17.91 16.40
C ALA A 903 27.32 19.04 15.44
N LYS A 904 26.55 20.01 15.95
CA LYS A 904 26.20 21.24 15.22
C LYS A 904 27.43 22.07 14.86
N ALA A 905 28.34 22.28 15.82
CA ALA A 905 29.56 23.07 15.59
C ALA A 905 30.51 22.38 14.59
N GLU A 906 30.67 21.06 14.69
CA GLU A 906 31.46 20.27 13.73
C GLU A 906 30.86 20.33 12.32
N LYS A 907 29.53 20.26 12.22
CA LYS A 907 28.81 20.42 10.95
C LYS A 907 29.02 21.81 10.34
N GLU A 908 28.91 22.86 11.15
CA GLU A 908 29.14 24.25 10.72
C GLU A 908 30.61 24.51 10.31
N GLU A 909 31.58 23.86 10.96
CA GLU A 909 33.00 23.96 10.60
C GLU A 909 33.36 23.13 9.35
N ALA A 910 32.75 21.95 9.18
CA ALA A 910 32.85 21.16 7.96
C ALA A 910 32.26 21.92 6.76
N ASP A 911 31.13 22.60 6.95
CA ASP A 911 30.50 23.42 5.91
C ASP A 911 31.34 24.67 5.55
N LYS A 912 32.07 25.26 6.51
CA LYS A 912 33.06 26.32 6.24
C LYS A 912 34.30 25.82 5.49
N LYS A 913 34.83 24.65 5.84
CA LYS A 913 35.97 24.02 5.12
C LYS A 913 35.57 23.60 3.70
N ALA A 914 34.33 23.15 3.51
CA ALA A 914 33.77 22.83 2.19
C ALA A 914 33.58 24.07 1.27
N GLN A 915 33.51 25.29 1.84
CA GLN A 915 33.46 26.54 1.08
C GLN A 915 34.84 27.05 0.63
N GLN A 916 35.94 26.74 1.35
CA GLN A 916 37.29 27.19 0.99
C GLN A 916 37.97 26.32 -0.09
N GLY A 917 37.54 25.07 -0.27
CA GLY A 917 38.12 24.15 -1.25
C GLY A 917 37.56 24.22 -2.69
N LYS A 918 36.72 25.23 -3.01
CA LYS A 918 35.98 25.31 -4.29
C LYS A 918 36.33 26.52 -5.18
N GLU A 919 37.58 26.97 -5.15
CA GLU A 919 38.18 27.78 -6.23
C GLU A 919 39.22 26.95 -6.98
N GLU A 920 38.80 25.91 -7.70
CA GLU A 920 39.37 25.52 -9.00
C GLU A 920 38.62 24.30 -9.59
N GLN A 921 38.00 24.53 -10.76
CA GLN A 921 37.44 23.57 -11.73
C GLN A 921 36.10 22.82 -11.40
N LYS A 922 35.05 23.30 -12.09
CA LYS A 922 33.61 22.89 -12.23
C LYS A 922 33.36 21.41 -12.62
N PRO A 923 32.09 20.87 -12.75
CA PRO A 923 30.74 21.30 -12.28
C PRO A 923 29.78 20.16 -11.79
N GLN A 924 28.90 20.39 -10.78
CA GLN A 924 27.62 19.65 -10.55
C GLN A 924 26.71 20.40 -9.53
N PRO A 925 25.43 20.01 -9.33
CA PRO A 925 24.24 20.87 -9.33
C PRO A 925 23.86 21.43 -7.94
N SER A 926 23.15 22.55 -7.95
CA SER A 926 22.74 23.32 -6.77
C SER A 926 21.56 22.67 -6.03
N LYS A 927 21.72 22.44 -4.71
CA LYS A 927 20.64 22.19 -3.75
C LYS A 927 19.63 23.35 -3.76
N GLN A 928 18.34 23.05 -3.91
CA GLN A 928 17.25 24.00 -3.68
C GLN A 928 17.10 24.28 -2.16
N PRO A 929 16.90 25.54 -1.74
CA PRO A 929 16.57 25.91 -0.36
C PRO A 929 15.11 25.60 -0.02
N GLU A 930 14.82 25.35 1.26
CA GLU A 930 13.48 25.18 1.84
C GLU A 930 12.44 26.18 1.26
N GLN A 931 11.32 25.66 0.77
CA GLN A 931 10.22 26.47 0.25
C GLN A 931 9.42 27.09 1.40
N LYS A 932 9.67 28.38 1.69
CA LYS A 932 8.77 29.18 2.53
C LYS A 932 7.58 29.65 1.70
N VAL A 933 6.35 29.31 2.11
CA VAL A 933 5.11 29.83 1.51
C VAL A 933 5.18 31.37 1.49
N PRO A 934 5.08 32.01 0.32
CA PRO A 934 5.33 33.44 0.21
C PRO A 934 4.11 34.20 0.77
N ALA A 935 4.37 35.21 1.60
CA ALA A 935 3.31 36.00 2.22
C ALA A 935 2.45 36.75 1.18
N LYS A 936 1.14 36.88 1.41
CA LYS A 936 0.24 37.62 0.52
C LYS A 936 0.71 39.07 0.35
N GLY A 937 0.78 39.53 -0.90
CA GLY A 937 1.32 40.84 -1.26
C GLY A 937 2.83 40.86 -1.53
N THR A 938 3.54 39.74 -1.35
CA THR A 938 4.95 39.60 -1.78
C THR A 938 5.05 39.88 -3.27
N VAL A 939 6.03 40.71 -3.65
CA VAL A 939 6.27 41.11 -5.04
C VAL A 939 7.65 40.60 -5.46
N GLN A 940 7.70 39.88 -6.57
CA GLN A 940 8.96 39.38 -7.12
C GLN A 940 8.97 39.47 -8.64
N THR A 941 10.11 39.87 -9.19
CA THR A 941 10.36 39.85 -10.64
C THR A 941 10.88 38.48 -11.03
N VAL A 942 10.23 37.83 -11.99
CA VAL A 942 10.67 36.55 -12.57
C VAL A 942 10.57 36.66 -14.09
N GLY A 943 11.72 36.59 -14.76
CA GLY A 943 11.83 36.85 -16.20
C GLY A 943 11.36 38.26 -16.57
N ASP A 944 10.55 38.36 -17.64
CA ASP A 944 10.05 39.63 -18.18
C ASP A 944 8.85 40.23 -17.41
N LEU A 945 8.46 39.61 -16.29
CA LEU A 945 7.25 39.94 -15.55
C LEU A 945 7.53 40.10 -14.04
N VAL A 946 6.74 40.97 -13.43
CA VAL A 946 6.70 41.17 -11.98
C VAL A 946 5.38 40.63 -11.48
N TYR A 947 5.43 39.74 -10.49
CA TYR A 947 4.28 39.07 -9.89
C TYR A 947 3.98 39.63 -8.51
N ILE A 948 2.73 39.47 -8.07
CA ILE A 948 2.31 39.73 -6.69
C ILE A 948 1.52 38.54 -6.17
N VAL A 949 1.86 38.06 -4.98
CA VAL A 949 1.13 36.97 -4.32
C VAL A 949 -0.26 37.45 -3.93
N THR A 950 -1.29 36.75 -4.41
CA THR A 950 -2.70 37.04 -4.16
C THR A 950 -3.33 36.10 -3.13
N VAL A 951 -2.80 34.88 -3.03
CA VAL A 951 -3.18 33.86 -2.04
C VAL A 951 -1.90 33.27 -1.45
N SER A 952 -1.79 33.27 -0.12
CA SER A 952 -0.65 32.72 0.63
C SER A 952 -1.11 31.51 1.44
N ASP A 953 -1.54 30.48 0.72
CA ASP A 953 -1.95 29.18 1.23
C ASP A 953 -0.83 28.18 0.94
N ALA A 954 -0.48 27.32 1.91
CA ALA A 954 0.57 26.32 1.76
C ALA A 954 0.20 25.22 0.75
N SER A 955 -1.10 24.94 0.60
CA SER A 955 -1.63 23.93 -0.32
C SER A 955 -1.83 24.44 -1.75
N ALA A 956 -2.10 25.75 -1.92
CA ALA A 956 -2.40 26.33 -3.22
C ALA A 956 -2.07 27.85 -3.30
N PRO A 957 -0.79 28.23 -3.35
CA PRO A 957 -0.41 29.64 -3.44
C PRO A 957 -0.69 30.20 -4.85
N GLU A 958 -1.21 31.42 -4.91
CA GLU A 958 -1.56 32.08 -6.17
C GLU A 958 -0.89 33.44 -6.31
N VAL A 959 -0.59 33.82 -7.56
CA VAL A 959 -0.06 35.13 -7.92
C VAL A 959 -0.82 35.76 -9.07
N ALA A 960 -0.73 37.08 -9.16
CA ALA A 960 -1.14 37.86 -10.31
C ALA A 960 0.06 38.55 -10.98
N VAL A 961 0.02 38.71 -12.30
CA VAL A 961 0.99 39.56 -13.03
C VAL A 961 0.74 41.01 -12.63
N LYS A 962 1.66 41.59 -11.86
CA LYS A 962 1.60 42.97 -11.35
C LYS A 962 2.07 43.99 -12.37
N GLN A 963 3.16 43.72 -13.08
CA GLN A 963 3.64 44.56 -14.18
C GLN A 963 4.62 43.83 -15.11
N SER A 964 4.99 44.44 -16.23
CA SER A 964 6.14 43.99 -17.02
C SER A 964 7.45 44.52 -16.43
N ALA A 965 8.49 43.68 -16.42
CA ALA A 965 9.84 44.05 -16.04
C ALA A 965 10.49 44.99 -17.08
N ASP A 966 10.18 44.81 -18.37
CA ASP A 966 10.64 45.68 -19.46
C ASP A 966 9.47 46.20 -20.32
N LYS A 967 9.20 47.51 -20.24
CA LYS A 967 8.17 48.17 -21.05
C LYS A 967 8.49 48.22 -22.55
N ALA A 968 9.73 47.93 -22.95
CA ALA A 968 10.14 47.82 -24.34
C ALA A 968 9.93 46.41 -24.93
N ALA A 969 9.57 45.41 -24.11
CA ALA A 969 9.33 44.05 -24.55
C ALA A 969 8.31 43.98 -25.69
N LYS A 970 8.69 43.28 -26.78
CA LYS A 970 7.85 43.12 -27.97
C LYS A 970 6.94 41.91 -27.89
N LYS A 971 7.32 40.89 -27.12
CA LYS A 971 6.55 39.67 -26.89
C LYS A 971 6.61 39.35 -25.40
N ILE A 972 5.50 38.91 -24.83
CA ILE A 972 5.43 38.46 -23.44
C ILE A 972 4.68 37.13 -23.42
N THR A 973 5.16 36.18 -22.64
CA THR A 973 4.46 34.93 -22.33
C THR A 973 4.19 34.91 -20.84
N VAL A 974 2.91 34.76 -20.46
CA VAL A 974 2.50 34.58 -19.07
C VAL A 974 2.37 33.07 -18.80
N PRO A 975 3.20 32.47 -17.93
CA PRO A 975 3.18 31.04 -17.65
C PRO A 975 1.98 30.63 -16.79
N ALA A 976 1.73 29.33 -16.66
CA ALA A 976 0.67 28.78 -15.80
C ALA A 976 1.02 28.89 -14.31
N SER A 977 2.30 28.76 -13.98
CA SER A 977 2.85 28.90 -12.62
C SER A 977 4.19 29.66 -12.65
N VAL A 978 4.63 30.13 -11.47
CA VAL A 978 5.93 30.79 -11.29
C VAL A 978 6.46 30.53 -9.88
N VAL A 979 7.78 30.40 -9.74
CA VAL A 979 8.43 30.19 -8.44
C VAL A 979 8.68 31.54 -7.74
N ILE A 980 8.11 31.71 -6.54
CA ILE A 980 8.27 32.90 -5.68
C ILE A 980 8.80 32.44 -4.31
N ASN A 981 9.94 32.97 -3.87
CA ASN A 981 10.63 32.52 -2.65
C ASN A 981 10.83 30.98 -2.56
N GLY A 982 11.06 30.32 -3.69
CA GLY A 982 11.22 28.86 -3.77
C GLY A 982 9.91 28.09 -3.92
N CYS A 983 8.75 28.71 -3.71
CA CYS A 983 7.43 28.06 -3.79
C CYS A 983 6.76 28.25 -5.16
N THR A 984 6.23 27.17 -5.75
CA THR A 984 5.50 27.21 -7.03
C THR A 984 4.10 27.80 -6.84
N CYS A 985 3.86 28.99 -7.38
CA CYS A 985 2.57 29.70 -7.29
C CYS A 985 1.82 29.64 -8.63
N LYS A 986 0.51 29.36 -8.61
CA LYS A 986 -0.36 29.42 -9.80
C LYS A 986 -0.56 30.87 -10.24
N VAL A 987 -0.42 31.17 -11.54
CA VAL A 987 -0.65 32.52 -12.09
C VAL A 987 -2.11 32.65 -12.50
N THR A 988 -2.95 33.16 -11.59
CA THR A 988 -4.42 33.15 -11.76
C THR A 988 -4.99 34.46 -12.31
N ALA A 989 -4.20 35.54 -12.38
CA ALA A 989 -4.71 36.83 -12.86
C ALA A 989 -3.69 37.75 -13.54
N ILE A 990 -4.19 38.64 -14.39
CA ILE A 990 -3.46 39.84 -14.83
C ILE A 990 -3.97 41.02 -14.01
N ALA A 991 -3.14 41.60 -13.15
CA ALA A 991 -3.57 42.63 -12.22
C ALA A 991 -3.95 43.96 -12.89
N ASP A 992 -4.57 44.84 -12.10
CA ASP A 992 -4.93 46.18 -12.54
C ASP A 992 -3.70 46.98 -13.02
N ASN A 993 -3.77 47.54 -14.23
CA ASN A 993 -2.72 48.30 -14.90
C ASN A 993 -1.43 47.53 -15.24
N ALA A 994 -1.39 46.20 -15.15
CA ALA A 994 -0.14 45.45 -15.21
C ALA A 994 0.75 45.74 -16.44
N LEU A 995 0.17 45.72 -17.63
CA LEU A 995 0.87 45.96 -18.89
C LEU A 995 0.51 47.32 -19.50
N LYS A 996 -0.05 48.23 -18.69
CA LYS A 996 -0.52 49.53 -19.14
C LYS A 996 0.63 50.33 -19.75
N GLY A 997 0.45 50.71 -21.02
CA GLY A 997 1.39 51.55 -21.74
C GLY A 997 2.63 50.82 -22.26
N ASN A 998 2.62 49.48 -22.34
CA ASN A 998 3.66 48.71 -23.03
C ASN A 998 3.53 48.90 -24.55
N LYS A 999 3.90 50.08 -25.03
CA LYS A 999 3.66 50.56 -26.41
C LYS A 999 4.35 49.73 -27.48
N LYS A 1000 5.38 48.95 -27.11
CA LYS A 1000 6.16 48.08 -28.00
C LYS A 1000 5.67 46.64 -28.04
N LEU A 1001 4.81 46.23 -27.11
CA LEU A 1001 4.26 44.88 -27.04
C LEU A 1001 3.43 44.60 -28.29
N THR A 1002 3.88 43.66 -29.11
CA THR A 1002 3.23 43.23 -30.35
C THR A 1002 2.42 41.95 -30.20
N ASP A 1003 2.81 41.10 -29.24
CA ASP A 1003 2.24 39.78 -29.01
C ASP A 1003 2.25 39.44 -27.52
N ILE A 1004 1.20 38.76 -27.05
CA ILE A 1004 1.16 38.20 -25.71
C ILE A 1004 0.44 36.85 -25.69
N LYS A 1005 1.04 35.87 -25.01
CA LYS A 1005 0.44 34.57 -24.71
C LYS A 1005 0.04 34.52 -23.23
N LEU A 1006 -1.19 34.08 -22.96
CA LEU A 1006 -1.73 33.86 -21.62
C LEU A 1006 -1.94 32.36 -21.39
N SER A 1007 -1.59 31.86 -20.20
CA SER A 1007 -1.81 30.47 -19.78
C SER A 1007 -3.29 30.14 -19.55
N GLY A 1008 -3.62 28.84 -19.56
CA GLY A 1008 -4.98 28.32 -19.30
C GLY A 1008 -5.56 28.71 -17.95
N GLU A 1009 -4.68 28.93 -16.96
CA GLU A 1009 -5.00 29.16 -15.55
C GLU A 1009 -5.49 30.57 -15.22
N ILE A 1010 -5.44 31.51 -16.16
CA ILE A 1010 -5.89 32.88 -15.92
C ILE A 1010 -7.42 32.90 -15.70
N LEU A 1011 -7.82 33.27 -14.48
CA LEU A 1011 -9.21 33.44 -14.07
C LEU A 1011 -9.72 34.85 -14.36
N SER A 1012 -8.84 35.87 -14.33
CA SER A 1012 -9.28 37.26 -14.53
C SER A 1012 -8.25 38.20 -15.17
N ILE A 1013 -8.75 39.17 -15.93
CA ILE A 1013 -7.98 40.29 -16.50
C ILE A 1013 -8.43 41.60 -15.86
N GLY A 1014 -7.50 42.32 -15.24
CA GLY A 1014 -7.75 43.51 -14.43
C GLY A 1014 -8.14 44.77 -15.21
N LYS A 1015 -8.51 45.81 -14.46
CA LYS A 1015 -8.82 47.14 -14.97
C LYS A 1015 -7.58 47.78 -15.59
N ASN A 1016 -7.72 48.34 -16.79
CA ASN A 1016 -6.62 48.91 -17.57
C ASN A 1016 -5.42 47.96 -17.82
N ALA A 1017 -5.57 46.64 -17.66
CA ALA A 1017 -4.45 45.69 -17.69
C ALA A 1017 -3.54 45.85 -18.92
N PHE A 1018 -4.10 46.11 -20.10
CA PHE A 1018 -3.37 46.32 -21.36
C PHE A 1018 -3.48 47.74 -21.90
N ALA A 1019 -4.09 48.67 -21.16
CA ALA A 1019 -4.46 49.96 -21.72
C ALA A 1019 -3.27 50.73 -22.30
N GLY A 1020 -3.30 51.00 -23.60
CA GLY A 1020 -2.25 51.75 -24.30
C GLY A 1020 -1.13 50.87 -24.83
N CYS A 1021 -1.33 49.56 -24.94
CA CYS A 1021 -0.47 48.62 -25.67
C CYS A 1021 -0.65 48.84 -27.18
N THR A 1022 -0.19 49.99 -27.68
CA THR A 1022 -0.52 50.47 -29.04
C THR A 1022 0.01 49.60 -30.18
N ALA A 1023 0.93 48.68 -29.91
CA ALA A 1023 1.49 47.78 -30.90
C ALA A 1023 0.86 46.37 -30.91
N LEU A 1024 0.06 46.01 -29.90
CA LEU A 1024 -0.47 44.66 -29.71
C LEU A 1024 -1.42 44.33 -30.86
N LYS A 1025 -1.19 43.21 -31.55
CA LYS A 1025 -1.94 42.85 -32.77
C LYS A 1025 -3.11 41.91 -32.48
N SER A 1026 -2.90 40.97 -31.58
CA SER A 1026 -3.87 39.96 -31.20
C SER A 1026 -3.72 39.56 -29.75
N ILE A 1027 -4.79 39.03 -29.17
CA ILE A 1027 -4.77 38.36 -27.86
C ILE A 1027 -5.75 37.19 -27.84
N THR A 1028 -5.38 36.12 -27.15
CA THR A 1028 -6.27 35.01 -26.83
C THR A 1028 -6.63 35.08 -25.35
N ILE A 1029 -7.93 35.05 -25.05
CA ILE A 1029 -8.50 34.98 -23.70
C ILE A 1029 -8.70 33.49 -23.38
N PRO A 1030 -7.98 32.93 -22.39
CA PRO A 1030 -7.98 31.50 -22.01
C PRO A 1030 -9.34 30.97 -21.55
N GLU A 1031 -9.43 29.66 -21.32
CA GLU A 1031 -10.68 28.93 -21.06
C GLU A 1031 -11.30 29.26 -19.69
N LYS A 1032 -10.48 29.41 -18.65
CA LYS A 1032 -10.93 29.66 -17.27
C LYS A 1032 -11.27 31.14 -16.96
N VAL A 1033 -11.09 32.07 -17.91
CA VAL A 1033 -11.31 33.52 -17.65
C VAL A 1033 -12.79 33.84 -17.41
N THR A 1034 -13.13 34.24 -16.19
CA THR A 1034 -14.51 34.62 -15.82
C THR A 1034 -14.79 36.12 -15.96
N ARG A 1035 -13.74 36.97 -15.98
CA ARG A 1035 -13.89 38.44 -15.96
C ARG A 1035 -12.81 39.20 -16.73
N ILE A 1036 -13.25 40.21 -17.50
CA ILE A 1036 -12.40 41.25 -18.13
C ILE A 1036 -12.75 42.61 -17.53
N GLY A 1037 -11.75 43.31 -16.98
CA GLY A 1037 -11.89 44.57 -16.27
C GLY A 1037 -12.24 45.79 -17.14
N ALA A 1038 -12.64 46.88 -16.50
CA ALA A 1038 -12.96 48.13 -17.20
C ALA A 1038 -11.71 48.73 -17.86
N ASN A 1039 -11.86 49.27 -19.07
CA ASN A 1039 -10.76 49.81 -19.87
C ASN A 1039 -9.59 48.84 -20.14
N ALA A 1040 -9.76 47.52 -19.97
CA ALA A 1040 -8.68 46.53 -20.07
C ALA A 1040 -7.78 46.72 -21.30
N PHE A 1041 -8.35 46.93 -22.49
CA PHE A 1041 -7.65 47.13 -23.77
C PHE A 1041 -7.82 48.56 -24.33
N LYS A 1042 -8.02 49.54 -23.44
CA LYS A 1042 -8.31 50.91 -23.87
C LYS A 1042 -7.09 51.52 -24.57
N GLY A 1043 -7.27 51.91 -25.83
CA GLY A 1043 -6.25 52.58 -26.62
C GLY A 1043 -5.27 51.65 -27.33
N ASP A 1044 -5.57 50.35 -27.42
CA ASP A 1044 -4.74 49.35 -28.08
C ASP A 1044 -4.95 49.40 -29.60
N LYS A 1045 -4.46 50.48 -30.21
CA LYS A 1045 -4.82 50.91 -31.58
C LYS A 1045 -4.61 49.86 -32.66
N LYS A 1046 -3.66 48.93 -32.46
CA LYS A 1046 -3.34 47.85 -33.42
C LYS A 1046 -3.99 46.51 -33.08
N LEU A 1047 -4.79 46.40 -32.02
CA LEU A 1047 -5.42 45.15 -31.63
C LEU A 1047 -6.54 44.80 -32.60
N LYS A 1048 -6.24 43.90 -33.55
CA LYS A 1048 -7.13 43.49 -34.66
C LYS A 1048 -7.94 42.23 -34.35
N LYS A 1049 -7.42 41.33 -33.51
CA LYS A 1049 -8.04 40.03 -33.24
C LYS A 1049 -8.06 39.75 -31.75
N ILE A 1050 -9.24 39.43 -31.22
CA ILE A 1050 -9.43 38.92 -29.86
C ILE A 1050 -10.06 37.55 -30.01
N THR A 1051 -9.39 36.49 -29.57
CA THR A 1051 -9.96 35.14 -29.56
C THR A 1051 -10.38 34.83 -28.13
N VAL A 1052 -11.64 34.47 -27.90
CA VAL A 1052 -12.14 34.07 -26.59
C VAL A 1052 -12.34 32.57 -26.60
N LYS A 1053 -11.52 31.85 -25.84
CA LYS A 1053 -11.69 30.41 -25.59
C LYS A 1053 -12.61 30.13 -24.41
N SER A 1054 -12.70 31.04 -23.43
CA SER A 1054 -13.58 30.85 -22.28
C SER A 1054 -15.03 30.65 -22.64
N ALA A 1055 -15.59 29.53 -22.19
CA ALA A 1055 -17.03 29.26 -22.17
C ALA A 1055 -17.74 29.83 -20.93
N VAL A 1056 -16.98 30.27 -19.92
CA VAL A 1056 -17.45 30.70 -18.59
C VAL A 1056 -17.27 32.22 -18.34
N LEU A 1057 -17.01 33.01 -19.38
CA LEU A 1057 -16.82 34.47 -19.25
C LEU A 1057 -18.13 35.17 -18.85
N LYS A 1058 -18.18 35.66 -17.60
CA LYS A 1058 -19.37 36.27 -17.02
C LYS A 1058 -19.45 37.77 -17.26
N THR A 1059 -18.33 38.49 -17.19
CA THR A 1059 -18.34 39.97 -17.20
C THR A 1059 -17.25 40.60 -18.06
N VAL A 1060 -17.62 41.68 -18.77
CA VAL A 1060 -16.70 42.56 -19.50
C VAL A 1060 -16.95 44.01 -19.08
N GLY A 1061 -15.92 44.67 -18.56
CA GLY A 1061 -16.02 45.98 -17.96
C GLY A 1061 -16.30 47.12 -18.94
N LYS A 1062 -16.83 48.24 -18.42
CA LYS A 1062 -17.12 49.45 -19.21
C LYS A 1062 -15.87 49.93 -19.94
N ASN A 1063 -16.02 50.31 -21.21
CA ASN A 1063 -14.94 50.81 -22.07
C ASN A 1063 -13.75 49.84 -22.25
N ALA A 1064 -13.88 48.54 -21.93
CA ALA A 1064 -12.80 47.56 -22.05
C ALA A 1064 -12.13 47.55 -23.42
N LEU A 1065 -12.86 47.88 -24.49
CA LEU A 1065 -12.39 47.85 -25.88
C LEU A 1065 -12.32 49.25 -26.51
N LYS A 1066 -12.32 50.32 -25.71
CA LYS A 1066 -12.34 51.69 -26.23
C LYS A 1066 -11.05 52.02 -26.97
N GLY A 1067 -11.12 52.29 -28.27
CA GLY A 1067 -9.98 52.71 -29.07
C GLY A 1067 -9.07 51.57 -29.58
N ILE A 1068 -9.56 50.32 -29.57
CA ILE A 1068 -8.95 49.22 -30.34
C ILE A 1068 -9.10 49.46 -31.86
N TYR A 1069 -8.51 48.58 -32.69
CA TYR A 1069 -8.64 48.70 -34.14
C TYR A 1069 -10.11 48.70 -34.59
N LYS A 1070 -10.49 49.70 -35.40
CA LYS A 1070 -11.90 49.94 -35.78
C LYS A 1070 -12.59 48.77 -36.50
N LYS A 1071 -11.82 47.89 -37.17
CA LYS A 1071 -12.32 46.67 -37.84
C LYS A 1071 -11.87 45.40 -37.12
N ALA A 1072 -11.66 45.45 -35.81
CA ALA A 1072 -11.26 44.27 -35.05
C ALA A 1072 -12.32 43.16 -35.13
N VAL A 1073 -11.85 41.91 -34.98
CA VAL A 1073 -12.70 40.72 -34.90
C VAL A 1073 -12.54 40.08 -33.53
N ILE A 1074 -13.67 39.84 -32.87
CA ILE A 1074 -13.74 39.07 -31.62
C ILE A 1074 -14.29 37.70 -31.99
N LYS A 1075 -13.44 36.67 -31.99
CA LYS A 1075 -13.84 35.27 -32.23
C LYS A 1075 -14.27 34.69 -30.89
N VAL A 1076 -15.47 34.15 -30.82
CA VAL A 1076 -16.04 33.55 -29.59
C VAL A 1076 -16.45 32.11 -29.85
N PRO A 1077 -16.66 31.26 -28.83
CA PRO A 1077 -17.05 29.89 -29.09
C PRO A 1077 -18.47 29.84 -29.67
N LYS A 1078 -18.68 28.92 -30.61
CA LYS A 1078 -19.85 28.91 -31.52
C LYS A 1078 -21.17 28.89 -30.74
N LYS A 1079 -21.22 28.12 -29.65
CA LYS A 1079 -22.40 27.96 -28.78
C LYS A 1079 -22.76 29.25 -28.02
N GLN A 1080 -21.78 30.07 -27.60
CA GLN A 1080 -22.00 31.32 -26.85
C GLN A 1080 -22.06 32.59 -27.72
N LYS A 1081 -22.07 32.49 -29.06
CA LYS A 1081 -22.02 33.65 -29.96
C LYS A 1081 -23.05 34.75 -29.65
N LYS A 1082 -24.31 34.38 -29.38
CA LYS A 1082 -25.39 35.34 -29.06
C LYS A 1082 -25.16 36.03 -27.72
N SER A 1083 -24.86 35.28 -26.67
CA SER A 1083 -24.63 35.83 -25.32
C SER A 1083 -23.38 36.71 -25.31
N TYR A 1084 -22.31 36.30 -25.99
CA TYR A 1084 -21.06 37.06 -26.02
C TYR A 1084 -21.16 38.30 -26.93
N ALA A 1085 -21.97 38.28 -27.98
CA ALA A 1085 -22.28 39.50 -28.74
C ALA A 1085 -22.93 40.58 -27.85
N LYS A 1086 -23.83 40.18 -26.93
CA LYS A 1086 -24.40 41.08 -25.92
C LYS A 1086 -23.36 41.49 -24.88
N LEU A 1087 -22.56 40.54 -24.39
CA LEU A 1087 -21.56 40.76 -23.36
C LEU A 1087 -20.46 41.73 -23.81
N PHE A 1088 -19.99 41.60 -25.05
CA PHE A 1088 -19.04 42.55 -25.65
C PHE A 1088 -19.73 43.80 -26.20
N GLY A 1089 -21.06 43.83 -26.33
CA GLY A 1089 -21.81 44.99 -26.81
C GLY A 1089 -21.56 46.25 -25.97
N LYS A 1090 -21.39 47.39 -26.65
CA LYS A 1090 -21.23 48.72 -26.01
C LYS A 1090 -20.05 48.83 -25.02
N LYS A 1091 -18.97 48.05 -25.18
CA LYS A 1091 -17.76 48.13 -24.35
C LYS A 1091 -16.73 49.15 -24.87
N GLY A 1092 -17.21 50.17 -25.57
CA GLY A 1092 -16.42 51.32 -26.05
C GLY A 1092 -15.75 51.13 -27.42
N GLN A 1093 -15.83 49.95 -28.01
CA GLN A 1093 -15.33 49.67 -29.36
C GLN A 1093 -16.16 50.36 -30.45
N ASN A 1094 -15.58 50.49 -31.64
CA ASN A 1094 -16.27 51.02 -32.81
C ASN A 1094 -17.41 50.09 -33.27
N PRO A 1095 -18.54 50.61 -33.79
CA PRO A 1095 -19.63 49.78 -34.32
C PRO A 1095 -19.23 48.78 -35.41
N SER A 1096 -18.11 49.01 -36.11
CA SER A 1096 -17.59 48.10 -37.16
C SER A 1096 -16.85 46.87 -36.62
N VAL A 1097 -16.64 46.76 -35.31
CA VAL A 1097 -16.01 45.57 -34.68
C VAL A 1097 -17.01 44.41 -34.69
N LYS A 1098 -16.60 43.26 -35.22
CA LYS A 1098 -17.46 42.10 -35.38
C LYS A 1098 -17.19 41.05 -34.30
N VAL A 1099 -18.24 40.60 -33.61
CA VAL A 1099 -18.22 39.37 -32.81
C VAL A 1099 -18.65 38.22 -33.73
N ARG A 1100 -17.79 37.21 -33.90
CA ARG A 1100 -18.00 36.12 -34.86
C ARG A 1100 -18.04 34.76 -34.21
#